data_AF-A0A8H6SGG4-F1
#
_entry.id   AF-A0A8H6SGG4-F1
#
_cell.length_a   1.000
_cell.length_b   1.000
_cell.length_c   1.000
_cell.angle_alpha   90.00
_cell.angle_beta   90.00
_cell.angle_gamma   90.00
#
_symmetry.space_group_name_H-M   'P 1'
#
loop_
_entity.id
_entity.type
_entity.pdbx_description
1 polymer ?
#
loop_
_entity_poly.entity_id
_entity_poly.type
_entity_poly.pdbx_seq_one_letter_code
_entity_poly.pdbx_strand_id
1 'polypeptide(L)'
;MIVASLPPTPIQLETDSVSQIKASQTARNVWKKAKGAPLPNESFVLLQESIVRSIPPSPSTKKTSIRPAKAVEEPGPSQPQPQHPAPMSHHLRSATKLLNLLSARTDIDHPLCAECTQILLSQLQRQLDETKRERDGYIAFEKEVRKERERDAQGMSREEAEKKIDKLKLDERLAVDQLKVAEQDRLQLENELRALEEEEKALEEEEARFWHSHNEQLLSSEQLSSQLATIRAAYAADSATLEKLERTNVYNDAFCIGHDGVFGTINGLRLGRVPGVSVEWAEINAAWGQSLLLLYTIARKLDCTFENYRLVPMGSFSRIEKTTGDKASYELYSSGNLNMLQLLHNRRFDLAMVAFLECLKQVMDYIKSQDASFDFPHQIVRDKIGDVSIKVKFSQDEVWTRALRHMLLALKLCLKWTTFGRSIDYFKSGQLVVLFLLPAMGLLYLGTPMDWHDAKQHADHVRFHGITQFLHIWDKLKDRHGDELLWGDEVEYMVVAIDDKNKSAVLSLRQTEILAKLSSIVSGISAECPETVAVPTFHPEYGRYMLEATPGSPYTGSIPDLLSVEANMRYRRVLARQHLKPNEIPLTVTSFPLLGVPGPFTEPYFDPVDAKSSHSLFLPEEITNPHVRFPTLTANIRQRRGSKVAINLPIFFDSNTPRPFVDPTIPWDRNKYSEDHEAKDGAALPNHIYMDAMGFGMGCCCLQLTFQACHVGDARRMYDCLIPIGPILLALTAASPIWRGYLADVDCRWNVIAGSVDDRTEEERGLKPLKESRFLIPKSRYDSVDLYISTDSRNRPEYNDNPLPYDENIYGRLRGHGIDDLLAKHVSHLFIRDPLVVFTETLDQDDEHSSDHFENIQSTNWQTLRFKPPPPKSSIGWRVEFRSMEVQMTDFENAAFAVFVVLLSRAILTFNINFYIPISKARSHP
;
A
#
# COMPACT_ATOMS: atom_id res chain seq x y z
N MET A 1 2.47 -69.30 -0.50
CA MET A 1 3.07 -70.30 -1.43
C MET A 1 2.63 -69.98 -2.85
N ILE A 2 3.51 -70.23 -3.83
CA ILE A 2 3.33 -70.32 -5.31
C ILE A 2 1.92 -70.04 -5.90
N VAL A 3 1.84 -69.05 -6.81
CA VAL A 3 1.17 -68.98 -8.15
C VAL A 3 1.39 -67.52 -8.62
N ALA A 4 2.28 -67.21 -9.56
CA ALA A 4 2.25 -67.39 -11.03
C ALA A 4 1.34 -66.38 -11.77
N SER A 5 1.80 -65.89 -12.92
CA SER A 5 1.42 -64.61 -13.53
C SER A 5 0.51 -64.69 -14.77
N LEU A 6 -0.41 -63.72 -14.94
CA LEU A 6 -1.07 -63.39 -16.22
C LEU A 6 -1.27 -61.86 -16.35
N PRO A 7 -1.20 -61.28 -17.58
CA PRO A 7 -1.42 -59.86 -17.85
C PRO A 7 -2.89 -59.51 -18.17
N PRO A 8 -3.30 -58.23 -18.09
CA PRO A 8 -4.69 -57.81 -18.36
C PRO A 8 -5.02 -57.66 -19.85
N THR A 9 -6.22 -58.06 -20.23
CA THR A 9 -6.88 -57.70 -21.51
C THR A 9 -7.93 -56.60 -21.31
N PRO A 10 -8.17 -55.73 -22.31
CA PRO A 10 -9.03 -54.55 -22.16
C PRO A 10 -10.53 -54.87 -22.21
N ILE A 11 -11.33 -54.03 -21.57
CA ILE A 11 -12.80 -54.01 -21.71
C ILE A 11 -13.18 -52.73 -22.47
N GLN A 12 -13.92 -52.90 -23.57
CA GLN A 12 -14.58 -51.81 -24.27
C GLN A 12 -15.95 -51.54 -23.60
N LEU A 13 -16.40 -50.29 -23.60
CA LEU A 13 -17.78 -49.93 -23.26
C LEU A 13 -18.45 -49.27 -24.46
N GLU A 14 -19.63 -49.77 -24.79
CA GLU A 14 -20.40 -49.37 -25.98
C GLU A 14 -21.22 -48.10 -25.72
N THR A 15 -21.48 -47.36 -26.79
CA THR A 15 -22.42 -46.24 -26.80
C THR A 15 -23.81 -46.71 -27.22
N ASP A 16 -24.85 -46.46 -26.43
CA ASP A 16 -26.02 -45.73 -26.96
C ASP A 16 -27.09 -45.29 -25.92
N SER A 17 -27.96 -44.39 -26.38
CA SER A 17 -29.32 -44.11 -25.87
C SER A 17 -29.50 -43.38 -24.52
N VAL A 18 -29.53 -42.04 -24.57
CA VAL A 18 -30.43 -41.24 -23.71
C VAL A 18 -31.13 -40.19 -24.60
N SER A 19 -32.46 -40.17 -24.62
CA SER A 19 -33.24 -39.28 -25.49
C SER A 19 -34.29 -38.45 -24.74
N GLN A 20 -34.27 -37.14 -24.98
CA GLN A 20 -35.35 -36.17 -24.76
C GLN A 20 -35.88 -35.93 -23.32
N ILE A 21 -35.37 -34.86 -22.69
CA ILE A 21 -36.22 -33.85 -22.05
C ILE A 21 -35.89 -32.49 -22.69
N LYS A 22 -36.90 -31.63 -22.88
CA LYS A 22 -36.78 -30.39 -23.67
C LYS A 22 -36.36 -29.20 -22.80
N ALA A 23 -35.33 -28.46 -23.22
CA ALA A 23 -34.95 -27.16 -22.66
C ALA A 23 -35.33 -26.00 -23.62
N SER A 24 -35.68 -24.83 -23.07
CA SER A 24 -36.24 -23.70 -23.83
C SER A 24 -35.21 -22.98 -24.72
N GLN A 25 -35.64 -22.57 -25.91
CA GLN A 25 -34.85 -21.74 -26.82
C GLN A 25 -34.94 -20.26 -26.44
N THR A 26 -34.12 -19.81 -25.48
CA THR A 26 -34.00 -18.37 -25.14
C THR A 26 -32.56 -17.92 -24.89
N ALA A 27 -31.63 -18.83 -24.57
CA ALA A 27 -30.28 -18.48 -24.12
C ALA A 27 -29.20 -18.24 -25.20
N ARG A 28 -29.50 -18.45 -26.50
CA ARG A 28 -28.45 -18.48 -27.56
C ARG A 28 -28.13 -17.17 -28.27
N ASN A 29 -28.89 -16.09 -28.06
CA ASN A 29 -28.71 -14.82 -28.80
C ASN A 29 -27.87 -13.75 -28.08
N VAL A 30 -27.42 -13.98 -26.83
CA VAL A 30 -26.54 -13.05 -26.10
C VAL A 30 -25.05 -13.27 -26.43
N TRP A 31 -24.66 -14.49 -26.75
CA TRP A 31 -23.26 -14.96 -26.84
C TRP A 31 -22.50 -14.56 -28.12
N LYS A 32 -22.80 -13.38 -28.70
CA LYS A 32 -22.07 -12.81 -29.86
C LYS A 32 -21.81 -11.30 -29.80
N LYS A 33 -21.96 -10.65 -28.64
CA LYS A 33 -21.81 -9.18 -28.51
C LYS A 33 -20.94 -8.71 -27.33
N ALA A 34 -19.85 -9.43 -27.04
CA ALA A 34 -18.87 -9.06 -26.01
C ALA A 34 -17.44 -9.53 -26.34
N LYS A 35 -16.88 -9.07 -27.47
CA LYS A 35 -15.43 -9.09 -27.77
C LYS A 35 -15.08 -7.86 -28.59
N GLY A 36 -14.25 -6.97 -28.07
CA GLY A 36 -13.95 -5.68 -28.71
C GLY A 36 -13.60 -4.53 -27.77
N ALA A 37 -12.93 -4.79 -26.65
CA ALA A 37 -12.26 -3.80 -25.81
C ALA A 37 -11.06 -4.48 -25.13
N PRO A 38 -9.85 -3.89 -25.13
CA PRO A 38 -8.77 -4.33 -24.26
C PRO A 38 -9.14 -4.00 -22.80
N LEU A 39 -8.71 -4.85 -21.87
CA LEU A 39 -8.81 -4.57 -20.44
C LEU A 39 -7.62 -3.69 -20.04
N PRO A 40 -7.81 -2.61 -19.25
CA PRO A 40 -6.70 -1.77 -18.82
C PRO A 40 -5.85 -2.51 -17.78
N ASN A 41 -4.51 -2.40 -17.90
CA ASN A 41 -3.54 -2.90 -16.91
C ASN A 41 -3.47 -1.99 -15.66
N GLU A 42 -4.63 -1.55 -15.16
CA GLU A 42 -4.74 -0.84 -13.89
C GLU A 42 -4.68 -1.86 -12.74
N SER A 43 -3.80 -1.63 -11.77
CA SER A 43 -3.76 -2.45 -10.56
C SER A 43 -5.11 -2.41 -9.84
N PHE A 44 -5.56 -3.55 -9.33
CA PHE A 44 -6.71 -3.63 -8.44
C PHE A 44 -6.53 -2.75 -7.18
N VAL A 45 -5.27 -2.50 -6.82
CA VAL A 45 -4.81 -1.48 -5.89
C VAL A 45 -4.54 -0.18 -6.64
N LEU A 46 -5.59 0.59 -6.89
CA LEU A 46 -5.47 2.00 -7.27
C LEU A 46 -5.26 2.85 -6.00
N LEU A 47 -4.05 3.43 -5.88
CA LEU A 47 -3.69 4.50 -4.95
C LEU A 47 -3.50 5.80 -5.75
N GLN A 48 -4.01 6.93 -5.24
CA GLN A 48 -3.86 8.32 -5.75
C GLN A 48 -4.76 8.77 -6.93
N GLU A 49 -4.82 10.11 -7.05
CA GLU A 49 -5.50 11.10 -7.93
C GLU A 49 -6.76 11.81 -7.35
N SER A 50 -6.80 13.19 -7.30
CA SER A 50 -7.42 14.23 -6.37
C SER A 50 -8.93 14.69 -6.38
N ILE A 51 -9.40 15.95 -6.10
CA ILE A 51 -10.59 16.53 -6.89
C ILE A 51 -12.04 16.95 -6.36
N VAL A 52 -12.43 17.96 -5.52
CA VAL A 52 -13.91 18.34 -5.30
C VAL A 52 -14.33 19.82 -5.15
N ARG A 53 -15.62 20.14 -5.42
CA ARG A 53 -16.40 21.34 -4.92
C ARG A 53 -17.90 21.03 -4.69
N SER A 54 -18.69 21.57 -3.73
CA SER A 54 -18.49 22.63 -2.72
C SER A 54 -19.56 22.67 -1.58
N ILE A 55 -19.32 23.41 -0.47
CA ILE A 55 -20.17 23.52 0.76
C ILE A 55 -20.97 24.84 0.89
N PRO A 56 -22.28 24.77 1.20
CA PRO A 56 -22.97 25.67 2.16
C PRO A 56 -23.99 24.90 3.07
N PRO A 57 -24.77 25.51 4.02
CA PRO A 57 -24.76 26.88 4.60
C PRO A 57 -24.66 26.91 6.17
N SER A 58 -24.98 28.05 6.80
CA SER A 58 -25.18 28.29 8.26
C SER A 58 -26.29 29.36 8.46
N PRO A 59 -26.63 29.98 9.65
CA PRO A 59 -26.11 29.83 11.04
C PRO A 59 -27.18 29.88 12.20
N SER A 60 -26.72 30.02 13.48
CA SER A 60 -27.27 30.88 14.58
C SER A 60 -27.96 30.35 15.91
N THR A 61 -27.15 30.13 16.96
CA THR A 61 -27.19 30.73 18.35
C THR A 61 -28.40 30.81 19.33
N LYS A 62 -28.20 30.18 20.53
CA LYS A 62 -28.20 30.72 21.95
C LYS A 62 -29.47 30.88 22.87
N LYS A 63 -29.39 30.23 24.07
CA LYS A 63 -29.69 30.69 25.49
C LYS A 63 -31.17 30.98 25.91
N THR A 64 -31.67 31.03 27.18
CA THR A 64 -31.26 30.77 28.62
C THR A 64 -32.56 30.68 29.51
N SER A 65 -32.81 29.72 30.43
CA SER A 65 -32.42 29.53 31.88
C SER A 65 -33.26 30.20 33.02
N ILE A 66 -33.51 29.45 34.13
CA ILE A 66 -33.75 29.85 35.58
C ILE A 66 -35.21 29.95 36.16
N ARG A 67 -35.33 29.63 37.48
CA ARG A 67 -36.52 29.61 38.40
C ARG A 67 -36.51 30.76 39.44
N PRO A 68 -37.60 30.98 40.22
CA PRO A 68 -37.51 31.25 41.68
C PRO A 68 -38.54 30.48 42.58
N ALA A 69 -38.60 30.71 43.91
CA ALA A 69 -39.30 29.89 44.93
C ALA A 69 -39.72 30.62 46.26
N LYS A 70 -40.47 29.95 47.17
CA LYS A 70 -40.78 30.17 48.64
C LYS A 70 -41.90 29.15 49.08
N ALA A 71 -42.48 29.03 50.29
CA ALA A 71 -42.13 29.01 51.75
C ALA A 71 -43.43 28.49 52.51
N VAL A 72 -43.62 28.22 53.83
CA VAL A 72 -43.35 28.90 55.12
C VAL A 72 -43.60 27.92 56.33
N GLU A 73 -42.85 28.10 57.43
CA GLU A 73 -43.01 27.83 58.91
C GLU A 73 -44.39 27.35 59.49
N GLU A 74 -44.57 26.62 60.63
CA GLU A 74 -43.77 25.84 61.65
C GLU A 74 -44.66 24.65 62.20
N PRO A 75 -44.92 24.27 63.51
CA PRO A 75 -44.44 24.62 64.87
C PRO A 75 -43.93 23.45 65.80
N GLY A 76 -43.59 23.72 67.08
CA GLY A 76 -43.06 22.78 68.11
C GLY A 76 -44.05 22.26 69.20
N PRO A 77 -43.68 22.03 70.49
CA PRO A 77 -42.46 22.37 71.29
C PRO A 77 -41.54 21.13 71.59
N SER A 78 -40.66 20.96 72.62
CA SER A 78 -40.33 21.62 73.93
C SER A 78 -38.88 21.35 74.45
N GLN A 79 -38.59 21.58 75.76
CA GLN A 79 -37.28 21.56 76.48
C GLN A 79 -37.48 21.24 78.00
N PRO A 80 -36.47 21.05 78.92
CA PRO A 80 -35.02 21.44 78.89
C PRO A 80 -33.97 20.40 79.42
N GLN A 81 -32.74 20.87 79.72
CA GLN A 81 -31.47 20.14 80.05
C GLN A 81 -31.02 20.41 81.53
N PRO A 82 -29.72 20.39 81.96
CA PRO A 82 -28.56 19.46 81.80
C PRO A 82 -27.86 19.09 83.16
N GLN A 83 -26.75 18.33 83.15
CA GLN A 83 -25.71 18.30 84.22
C GLN A 83 -24.27 18.18 83.66
N HIS A 84 -23.25 18.53 84.48
CA HIS A 84 -21.83 18.75 84.08
C HIS A 84 -20.83 17.62 84.45
N PRO A 85 -19.59 17.60 83.90
CA PRO A 85 -18.71 16.42 83.88
C PRO A 85 -17.40 16.49 84.71
N ALA A 86 -16.75 15.33 84.92
CA ALA A 86 -15.34 15.16 85.28
C ALA A 86 -14.88 13.68 85.07
N PRO A 87 -13.56 13.34 84.98
CA PRO A 87 -12.41 14.13 84.52
C PRO A 87 -11.63 13.47 83.35
N MET A 88 -10.92 14.28 82.55
CA MET A 88 -10.30 13.86 81.28
C MET A 88 -9.06 12.92 81.39
N SER A 89 -8.57 12.63 82.60
CA SER A 89 -7.27 11.98 82.83
C SER A 89 -7.23 10.47 82.59
N HIS A 90 -8.36 9.76 82.74
CA HIS A 90 -8.40 8.30 82.53
C HIS A 90 -8.30 7.93 81.05
N HIS A 91 -8.94 8.70 80.17
CA HIS A 91 -8.94 8.47 78.73
C HIS A 91 -7.52 8.62 78.14
N LEU A 92 -6.78 9.66 78.56
CA LEU A 92 -5.43 9.92 78.07
C LEU A 92 -4.47 8.76 78.41
N ARG A 93 -4.47 8.28 79.66
CA ARG A 93 -3.66 7.12 80.09
C ARG A 93 -4.05 5.84 79.35
N SER A 94 -5.34 5.65 79.07
CA SER A 94 -5.84 4.47 78.36
C SER A 94 -5.39 4.48 76.89
N ALA A 95 -5.49 5.63 76.23
CA ALA A 95 -5.03 5.82 74.85
C ALA A 95 -3.52 5.60 74.69
N THR A 96 -2.69 6.19 75.56
CA THR A 96 -1.23 5.98 75.51
C THR A 96 -0.84 4.50 75.71
N LYS A 97 -1.55 3.78 76.59
CA LYS A 97 -1.27 2.37 76.85
C LYS A 97 -1.70 1.45 75.69
N LEU A 98 -2.75 1.82 74.95
CA LEU A 98 -3.15 1.15 73.71
C LEU A 98 -2.17 1.43 72.56
N LEU A 99 -1.75 2.69 72.39
CA LEU A 99 -0.79 3.10 71.36
C LEU A 99 0.53 2.31 71.47
N ASN A 100 1.08 2.21 72.69
CA ASN A 100 2.32 1.46 72.94
C ASN A 100 2.18 -0.06 72.73
N LEU A 101 0.96 -0.62 72.80
CA LEU A 101 0.71 -2.04 72.52
C LEU A 101 0.48 -2.33 71.03
N LEU A 102 0.06 -1.33 70.25
CA LEU A 102 -0.14 -1.44 68.81
C LEU A 102 1.19 -1.22 68.06
N SER A 103 1.90 -0.11 68.32
CA SER A 103 3.21 0.20 67.71
C SER A 103 4.23 -0.94 67.96
N ALA A 104 4.20 -1.60 69.12
CA ALA A 104 5.04 -2.76 69.43
C ALA A 104 4.73 -4.07 68.65
N ARG A 105 3.81 -4.04 67.67
CA ARG A 105 3.42 -5.20 66.83
C ARG A 105 3.21 -4.90 65.34
N THR A 106 3.47 -3.67 64.88
CA THR A 106 3.28 -3.27 63.47
C THR A 106 4.32 -2.25 63.04
N ASP A 107 5.05 -2.52 61.96
CA ASP A 107 6.13 -1.66 61.43
C ASP A 107 5.63 -0.37 60.72
N ILE A 108 4.48 0.18 61.15
CA ILE A 108 3.76 1.28 60.49
C ILE A 108 3.35 2.33 61.55
N ASP A 109 4.26 3.26 61.86
CA ASP A 109 4.01 4.39 62.75
C ASP A 109 3.22 5.53 62.04
N HIS A 110 1.96 5.25 61.65
CA HIS A 110 1.03 6.31 61.28
C HIS A 110 -0.44 5.98 61.64
N PRO A 111 -1.23 6.94 62.18
CA PRO A 111 -2.65 6.73 62.39
C PRO A 111 -3.39 6.56 61.06
N LEU A 112 -4.09 5.43 60.90
CA LEU A 112 -5.02 5.22 59.79
C LEU A 112 -6.12 6.29 59.81
N CYS A 113 -6.53 6.77 58.63
CA CYS A 113 -7.69 7.65 58.54
C CYS A 113 -8.98 6.91 58.93
N ALA A 114 -10.05 7.66 59.22
CA ALA A 114 -11.35 7.09 59.60
C ALA A 114 -11.88 6.10 58.54
N GLU A 115 -11.65 6.39 57.26
CA GLU A 115 -12.10 5.59 56.11
C GLU A 115 -11.34 4.25 56.01
N CYS A 116 -10.01 4.26 56.16
CA CYS A 116 -9.21 3.03 56.26
C CYS A 116 -9.58 2.20 57.50
N THR A 117 -9.90 2.87 58.62
CA THR A 117 -10.37 2.21 59.85
C THR A 117 -11.74 1.54 59.63
N GLN A 118 -12.66 2.21 58.91
CA GLN A 118 -13.96 1.66 58.53
C GLN A 118 -13.81 0.42 57.64
N ILE A 119 -12.89 0.46 56.66
CA ILE A 119 -12.57 -0.67 55.77
C ILE A 119 -12.04 -1.85 56.59
N LEU A 120 -11.04 -1.64 57.45
CA LEU A 120 -10.47 -2.68 58.30
C LEU A 120 -11.53 -3.33 59.23
N LEU A 121 -12.39 -2.52 59.85
CA LEU A 121 -13.51 -3.01 60.66
C LEU A 121 -14.50 -3.84 59.84
N SER A 122 -14.79 -3.46 58.59
CA SER A 122 -15.67 -4.25 57.72
C SER A 122 -15.06 -5.60 57.31
N GLN A 123 -13.74 -5.66 57.08
CA GLN A 123 -13.01 -6.90 56.79
C GLN A 123 -12.99 -7.83 58.01
N LEU A 124 -12.69 -7.30 59.20
CA LEU A 124 -12.71 -8.05 60.46
C LEU A 124 -14.11 -8.57 60.80
N GLN A 125 -15.16 -7.77 60.55
CA GLN A 125 -16.54 -8.22 60.69
C GLN A 125 -16.88 -9.36 59.71
N ARG A 126 -16.40 -9.29 58.46
CA ARG A 126 -16.61 -10.36 57.46
C ARG A 126 -15.94 -11.67 57.88
N GLN A 127 -14.69 -11.61 58.32
CA GLN A 127 -13.95 -12.77 58.86
C GLN A 127 -14.62 -13.36 60.10
N LEU A 128 -15.12 -12.51 61.00
CA LEU A 128 -15.88 -12.94 62.18
C LEU A 128 -17.18 -13.67 61.80
N ASP A 129 -17.89 -13.20 60.77
CA ASP A 129 -19.13 -13.83 60.30
C ASP A 129 -18.91 -15.08 59.43
N GLU A 130 -17.78 -15.17 58.72
CA GLU A 130 -17.29 -16.41 58.10
C GLU A 130 -16.98 -17.47 59.19
N THR A 131 -16.20 -17.10 60.21
CA THR A 131 -15.84 -17.98 61.34
C THR A 131 -17.07 -18.46 62.13
N LYS A 132 -18.11 -17.62 62.29
CA LYS A 132 -19.39 -18.03 62.90
C LYS A 132 -20.10 -19.11 62.10
N ARG A 133 -20.11 -19.03 60.76
CA ARG A 133 -20.74 -20.06 59.91
C ARG A 133 -20.03 -21.40 60.02
N GLU A 134 -18.69 -21.40 60.07
CA GLU A 134 -17.92 -22.63 60.31
C GLU A 134 -18.26 -23.25 61.67
N ARG A 135 -18.23 -22.44 62.75
CA ARG A 135 -18.64 -22.87 64.09
C ARG A 135 -20.05 -23.48 64.08
N ASP A 136 -21.01 -22.81 63.44
CA ASP A 136 -22.40 -23.25 63.43
C ASP A 136 -22.60 -24.51 62.55
N GLY A 137 -21.79 -24.68 61.51
CA GLY A 137 -21.65 -25.93 60.75
C GLY A 137 -21.08 -27.08 61.60
N TYR A 138 -20.02 -26.83 62.38
CA TYR A 138 -19.47 -27.83 63.30
C TYR A 138 -20.45 -28.21 64.43
N ILE A 139 -21.23 -27.26 64.95
CA ILE A 139 -22.31 -27.52 65.93
C ILE A 139 -23.43 -28.35 65.29
N ALA A 140 -23.82 -28.06 64.05
CA ALA A 140 -24.80 -28.88 63.32
C ALA A 140 -24.29 -30.31 63.06
N PHE A 141 -23.00 -30.46 62.73
CA PHE A 141 -22.35 -31.75 62.55
C PHE A 141 -22.26 -32.55 63.87
N GLU A 142 -21.81 -31.95 64.98
CA GLU A 142 -21.82 -32.61 66.30
C GLU A 142 -23.23 -33.08 66.68
N LYS A 143 -24.25 -32.28 66.34
CA LYS A 143 -25.65 -32.60 66.64
C LYS A 143 -26.18 -33.78 65.83
N GLU A 144 -25.89 -33.89 64.54
CA GLU A 144 -26.30 -35.07 63.76
C GLU A 144 -25.43 -36.30 64.11
N VAL A 145 -24.15 -36.14 64.46
CA VAL A 145 -23.29 -37.24 64.98
C VAL A 145 -23.78 -37.76 66.34
N ARG A 146 -24.27 -36.90 67.25
CA ARG A 146 -24.96 -37.33 68.47
C ARG A 146 -26.23 -38.10 68.17
N LYS A 147 -27.00 -37.64 67.18
CA LYS A 147 -28.29 -38.22 66.77
C LYS A 147 -28.11 -39.56 66.04
N GLU A 148 -27.02 -39.75 65.29
CA GLU A 148 -26.55 -41.06 64.81
C GLU A 148 -26.19 -41.97 66.00
N ARG A 149 -25.41 -41.49 66.97
CA ARG A 149 -25.14 -42.25 68.21
C ARG A 149 -26.39 -42.62 69.01
N GLU A 150 -27.42 -41.78 68.99
CA GLU A 150 -28.72 -42.05 69.62
C GLU A 150 -29.56 -43.05 68.81
N ARG A 151 -29.40 -43.12 67.47
CA ARG A 151 -29.92 -44.21 66.62
C ARG A 151 -29.18 -45.52 66.92
N ASP A 152 -27.84 -45.51 66.99
CA ASP A 152 -27.02 -46.69 67.33
C ASP A 152 -27.34 -47.25 68.74
N ALA A 153 -27.75 -46.38 69.68
CA ALA A 153 -28.22 -46.80 70.99
C ALA A 153 -29.57 -47.55 70.97
N GLN A 154 -30.37 -47.37 69.91
CA GLN A 154 -31.52 -48.20 69.55
C GLN A 154 -31.12 -49.20 68.46
N GLY A 155 -30.09 -49.99 68.78
CA GLY A 155 -29.31 -50.75 67.80
C GLY A 155 -30.14 -51.58 66.80
N MET A 156 -29.74 -51.49 65.53
CA MET A 156 -30.23 -52.34 64.44
C MET A 156 -30.31 -53.80 64.90
N SER A 157 -31.38 -54.51 64.54
CA SER A 157 -31.44 -55.94 64.84
C SER A 157 -30.28 -56.66 64.15
N ARG A 158 -29.76 -57.70 64.81
CA ARG A 158 -28.71 -58.56 64.24
C ARG A 158 -29.07 -59.07 62.84
N GLU A 159 -30.36 -59.35 62.62
CA GLU A 159 -30.92 -59.84 61.37
C GLU A 159 -30.89 -58.79 60.24
N GLU A 160 -31.06 -57.50 60.56
CA GLU A 160 -30.90 -56.39 59.60
C GLU A 160 -29.42 -56.14 59.27
N ALA A 161 -28.53 -56.26 60.26
CA ALA A 161 -27.09 -56.17 60.03
C ALA A 161 -26.58 -57.31 59.14
N GLU A 162 -27.00 -58.56 59.40
CA GLU A 162 -26.66 -59.72 58.58
C GLU A 162 -27.22 -59.57 57.14
N LYS A 163 -28.47 -59.13 56.95
CA LYS A 163 -29.04 -58.82 55.62
C LYS A 163 -28.27 -57.71 54.88
N LYS A 164 -27.82 -56.66 55.58
CA LYS A 164 -27.05 -55.57 54.99
C LYS A 164 -25.64 -56.02 54.57
N ILE A 165 -25.01 -56.87 55.38
CA ILE A 165 -23.72 -57.50 55.06
C ILE A 165 -23.84 -58.40 53.83
N ASP A 166 -24.87 -59.24 53.74
CA ASP A 166 -25.03 -60.14 52.58
C ASP A 166 -25.42 -59.41 51.30
N LYS A 167 -26.13 -58.28 51.38
CA LYS A 167 -26.29 -57.38 50.23
C LYS A 167 -24.94 -56.81 49.79
N LEU A 168 -24.13 -56.29 50.70
CA LEU A 168 -22.83 -55.72 50.35
C LEU A 168 -21.89 -56.76 49.71
N LYS A 169 -21.90 -58.02 50.16
CA LYS A 169 -21.18 -59.14 49.51
C LYS A 169 -21.71 -59.52 48.12
N LEU A 170 -22.91 -59.09 47.74
CA LEU A 170 -23.47 -59.26 46.39
C LEU A 170 -23.06 -58.07 45.50
N ASP A 171 -23.25 -56.85 46.01
CA ASP A 171 -22.86 -55.61 45.35
C ASP A 171 -21.33 -55.60 45.05
N GLU A 172 -20.50 -56.09 45.99
CA GLU A 172 -19.04 -56.30 45.84
C GLU A 172 -18.70 -57.26 44.68
N ARG A 173 -19.39 -58.40 44.58
CA ARG A 173 -19.16 -59.38 43.50
C ARG A 173 -19.54 -58.81 42.14
N LEU A 174 -20.67 -58.11 42.06
CA LEU A 174 -21.12 -57.45 40.83
C LEU A 174 -20.11 -56.38 40.37
N ALA A 175 -19.56 -55.59 41.29
CA ALA A 175 -18.51 -54.61 40.99
C ALA A 175 -17.20 -55.29 40.53
N VAL A 176 -16.79 -56.38 41.17
CA VAL A 176 -15.59 -57.15 40.79
C VAL A 176 -15.74 -57.83 39.42
N ASP A 177 -16.92 -58.32 39.07
CA ASP A 177 -17.17 -58.92 37.75
C ASP A 177 -17.30 -57.85 36.65
N GLN A 178 -17.87 -56.66 36.95
CA GLN A 178 -17.83 -55.50 36.05
C GLN A 178 -16.39 -55.02 35.79
N LEU A 179 -15.54 -54.99 36.82
CA LEU A 179 -14.14 -54.60 36.69
C LEU A 179 -13.38 -55.52 35.73
N LYS A 180 -13.56 -56.84 35.82
CA LYS A 180 -12.93 -57.82 34.91
C LYS A 180 -13.33 -57.61 33.44
N VAL A 181 -14.59 -57.27 33.19
CA VAL A 181 -15.06 -56.96 31.82
C VAL A 181 -14.38 -55.69 31.32
N ALA A 182 -14.37 -54.62 32.11
CA ALA A 182 -13.67 -53.38 31.76
C ALA A 182 -12.15 -53.58 31.55
N GLU A 183 -11.50 -54.46 32.32
CA GLU A 183 -10.09 -54.83 32.12
C GLU A 183 -9.86 -55.59 30.81
N GLN A 184 -10.81 -56.44 30.38
CA GLN A 184 -10.77 -57.15 29.10
C GLN A 184 -11.01 -56.20 27.92
N ASP A 185 -12.04 -55.34 27.99
CA ASP A 185 -12.36 -54.33 26.98
C ASP A 185 -11.18 -53.37 26.78
N ARG A 186 -10.55 -52.92 27.88
CA ARG A 186 -9.33 -52.08 27.87
C ARG A 186 -8.17 -52.77 27.17
N LEU A 187 -7.97 -54.07 27.40
CA LEU A 187 -6.91 -54.84 26.75
C LEU A 187 -7.19 -55.08 25.27
N GLN A 188 -8.46 -55.22 24.86
CA GLN A 188 -8.83 -55.29 23.44
C GLN A 188 -8.51 -53.95 22.75
N LEU A 189 -8.94 -52.83 23.32
CA LEU A 189 -8.68 -51.48 22.81
C LEU A 189 -7.17 -51.17 22.71
N GLU A 190 -6.34 -51.60 23.67
CA GLU A 190 -4.87 -51.47 23.59
C GLU A 190 -4.22 -52.26 22.44
N ASN A 191 -4.88 -53.30 21.93
CA ASN A 191 -4.39 -54.06 20.77
C ASN A 191 -4.96 -53.53 19.45
N GLU A 192 -6.22 -53.06 19.44
CA GLU A 192 -6.81 -52.37 18.28
C GLU A 192 -6.08 -51.05 17.99
N LEU A 193 -5.75 -50.27 19.02
CA LEU A 193 -4.94 -49.04 18.88
C LEU A 193 -3.57 -49.33 18.25
N ARG A 194 -2.85 -50.35 18.74
CA ARG A 194 -1.53 -50.71 18.19
C ARG A 194 -1.59 -51.17 16.73
N ALA A 195 -2.66 -51.86 16.34
CA ALA A 195 -2.86 -52.25 14.95
C ALA A 195 -3.08 -51.03 14.04
N LEU A 196 -3.80 -50.01 14.54
CA LEU A 196 -3.99 -48.75 13.82
C LEU A 196 -2.69 -47.92 13.77
N GLU A 197 -1.89 -47.88 14.84
CA GLU A 197 -0.55 -47.25 14.83
C GLU A 197 0.41 -47.89 13.80
N GLU A 198 0.32 -49.22 13.62
CA GLU A 198 1.09 -49.95 12.60
C GLU A 198 0.57 -49.68 11.16
N GLU A 199 -0.74 -49.50 10.97
CA GLU A 199 -1.36 -49.16 9.69
C GLU A 199 -1.12 -47.70 9.28
N GLU A 200 -1.28 -46.75 10.21
CA GLU A 200 -1.01 -45.31 10.03
C GLU A 200 0.43 -45.10 9.53
N LYS A 201 1.42 -45.70 10.20
CA LYS A 201 2.82 -45.63 9.80
C LYS A 201 3.09 -46.24 8.42
N ALA A 202 2.40 -47.32 8.05
CA ALA A 202 2.55 -47.92 6.72
C ALA A 202 2.02 -46.98 5.61
N LEU A 203 0.94 -46.23 5.91
CA LEU A 203 0.37 -45.20 5.03
C LEU A 203 1.28 -43.96 4.94
N GLU A 204 1.85 -43.47 6.05
CA GLU A 204 2.84 -42.38 6.04
C GLU A 204 4.02 -42.70 5.09
N GLU A 205 4.56 -43.92 5.16
CA GLU A 205 5.62 -44.34 4.27
C GLU A 205 5.18 -44.40 2.79
N GLU A 206 3.93 -44.77 2.50
CA GLU A 206 3.41 -44.79 1.13
C GLU A 206 3.15 -43.38 0.59
N GLU A 207 2.62 -42.48 1.41
CA GLU A 207 2.43 -41.07 1.05
C GLU A 207 3.78 -40.38 0.79
N ALA A 208 4.80 -40.63 1.63
CA ALA A 208 6.15 -40.13 1.41
C ALA A 208 6.77 -40.63 0.09
N ARG A 209 6.54 -41.91 -0.27
CA ARG A 209 6.95 -42.48 -1.57
C ARG A 209 6.19 -41.83 -2.74
N PHE A 210 4.89 -41.60 -2.60
CA PHE A 210 4.07 -40.90 -3.60
C PHE A 210 4.55 -39.47 -3.83
N TRP A 211 4.72 -38.67 -2.77
CA TRP A 211 5.19 -37.29 -2.88
C TRP A 211 6.60 -37.19 -3.48
N HIS A 212 7.51 -38.10 -3.15
CA HIS A 212 8.83 -38.13 -3.80
C HIS A 212 8.71 -38.34 -5.32
N SER A 213 7.90 -39.31 -5.76
CA SER A 213 7.70 -39.56 -7.19
C SER A 213 6.95 -38.42 -7.90
N HIS A 214 6.00 -37.78 -7.23
CA HIS A 214 5.27 -36.62 -7.76
C HIS A 214 6.21 -35.42 -7.94
N ASN A 215 7.03 -35.12 -6.93
CA ASN A 215 7.96 -33.99 -6.95
C ASN A 215 9.07 -34.17 -7.99
N GLU A 216 9.54 -35.40 -8.23
CA GLU A 216 10.49 -35.72 -9.30
C GLU A 216 9.89 -35.51 -10.71
N GLN A 217 8.61 -35.89 -10.91
CA GLN A 217 7.89 -35.60 -12.15
C GLN A 217 7.63 -34.09 -12.33
N LEU A 218 7.26 -33.38 -11.27
CA LEU A 218 7.05 -31.94 -11.28
C LEU A 218 8.35 -31.19 -11.64
N LEU A 219 9.48 -31.56 -11.02
CA LEU A 219 10.80 -31.02 -11.35
C LEU A 219 11.19 -31.27 -12.81
N SER A 220 10.89 -32.47 -13.33
CA SER A 220 11.16 -32.84 -14.73
C SER A 220 10.31 -32.04 -15.71
N SER A 221 9.03 -31.81 -15.38
CA SER A 221 8.12 -30.96 -16.15
C SER A 221 8.59 -29.50 -16.16
N GLU A 222 9.06 -28.99 -15.02
CA GLU A 222 9.55 -27.60 -14.90
C GLU A 222 10.88 -27.41 -15.65
N GLN A 223 11.77 -28.40 -15.66
CA GLN A 223 12.97 -28.38 -16.50
C GLN A 223 12.63 -28.32 -17.99
N LEU A 224 11.65 -29.10 -18.46
CA LEU A 224 11.18 -29.07 -19.85
C LEU A 224 10.49 -27.74 -20.19
N SER A 225 9.68 -27.20 -19.26
CA SER A 225 9.07 -25.87 -19.36
C SER A 225 10.13 -24.78 -19.52
N SER A 226 11.16 -24.79 -18.67
CA SER A 226 12.29 -23.84 -18.68
C SER A 226 13.12 -23.92 -19.96
N GLN A 227 13.41 -25.13 -20.47
CA GLN A 227 14.08 -25.32 -21.76
C GLN A 227 13.24 -24.76 -22.92
N LEU A 228 11.93 -25.03 -22.93
CA LEU A 228 11.00 -24.56 -23.94
C LEU A 228 10.83 -23.03 -23.91
N ALA A 229 10.80 -22.44 -22.71
CA ALA A 229 10.81 -20.98 -22.52
C ALA A 229 12.12 -20.35 -23.02
N THR A 230 13.27 -20.96 -22.72
CA THR A 230 14.59 -20.50 -23.18
C THR A 230 14.69 -20.48 -24.70
N ILE A 231 14.21 -21.54 -25.37
CA ILE A 231 14.19 -21.62 -26.84
C ILE A 231 13.25 -20.56 -27.45
N ARG A 232 12.08 -20.32 -26.83
CA ARG A 232 11.16 -19.26 -27.27
C ARG A 232 11.75 -17.85 -27.10
N ALA A 233 12.41 -17.57 -25.98
CA ALA A 233 13.07 -16.29 -25.73
C ALA A 233 14.20 -16.03 -26.73
N ALA A 234 15.03 -17.05 -27.04
CA ALA A 234 16.06 -16.94 -28.07
C ALA A 234 15.45 -16.63 -29.47
N TYR A 235 14.41 -17.37 -29.87
CA TYR A 235 13.70 -17.11 -31.13
C TYR A 235 13.07 -15.71 -31.20
N ALA A 236 12.49 -15.22 -30.09
CA ALA A 236 11.93 -13.88 -30.00
C ALA A 236 13.02 -12.80 -30.12
N ALA A 237 14.17 -12.98 -29.44
CA ALA A 237 15.31 -12.07 -29.51
C ALA A 237 15.93 -12.01 -30.92
N ASP A 238 16.06 -13.15 -31.60
CA ASP A 238 16.52 -13.22 -33.00
C ASP A 238 15.52 -12.54 -33.94
N SER A 239 14.22 -12.79 -33.77
CA SER A 239 13.16 -12.15 -34.58
C SER A 239 13.09 -10.63 -34.37
N ALA A 240 13.25 -10.14 -33.13
CA ALA A 240 13.30 -8.71 -32.82
C ALA A 240 14.59 -8.06 -33.35
N THR A 241 15.72 -8.80 -33.34
CA THR A 241 16.98 -8.36 -33.94
C THR A 241 16.86 -8.24 -35.46
N LEU A 242 16.20 -9.20 -36.12
CA LEU A 242 15.90 -9.13 -37.56
C LEU A 242 15.03 -7.90 -37.90
N GLU A 243 13.90 -7.71 -37.21
CA GLU A 243 13.00 -6.57 -37.44
C GLU A 243 13.70 -5.21 -37.17
N LYS A 244 14.60 -5.16 -36.18
CA LYS A 244 15.44 -3.98 -35.92
C LYS A 244 16.43 -3.72 -37.04
N LEU A 245 17.06 -4.75 -37.60
CA LEU A 245 17.97 -4.63 -38.74
C LEU A 245 17.23 -4.15 -40.00
N GLU A 246 16.05 -4.70 -40.28
CA GLU A 246 15.19 -4.27 -41.41
C GLU A 246 14.74 -2.80 -41.30
N ARG A 247 14.54 -2.29 -40.07
CA ARG A 247 14.18 -0.89 -39.81
C ARG A 247 15.37 0.09 -39.80
N THR A 248 16.61 -0.40 -39.73
CA THR A 248 17.80 0.46 -39.57
C THR A 248 18.24 1.06 -40.92
N ASN A 249 18.08 2.38 -41.07
CA ASN A 249 18.35 3.10 -42.32
C ASN A 249 19.55 4.04 -42.17
N VAL A 250 20.73 3.55 -42.57
CA VAL A 250 22.04 4.23 -42.51
C VAL A 250 22.02 5.67 -43.04
N TYR A 251 21.15 6.00 -43.99
CA TYR A 251 21.05 7.37 -44.53
C TYR A 251 20.38 8.36 -43.57
N ASN A 252 19.45 7.91 -42.71
CA ASN A 252 18.86 8.75 -41.68
C ASN A 252 19.89 9.04 -40.58
N ASP A 253 20.65 8.02 -40.17
CA ASP A 253 21.66 8.12 -39.12
C ASP A 253 22.85 9.01 -39.54
N ALA A 254 23.20 9.00 -40.83
CA ALA A 254 24.24 9.86 -41.41
C ALA A 254 23.80 11.32 -41.61
N PHE A 255 22.48 11.60 -41.73
CA PHE A 255 21.92 12.92 -42.03
C PHE A 255 20.67 13.22 -41.19
N CYS A 256 20.87 13.30 -39.87
CA CYS A 256 19.86 13.62 -38.87
C CYS A 256 19.31 15.05 -39.04
N ILE A 257 18.26 15.23 -39.85
CA ILE A 257 17.55 16.51 -40.00
C ILE A 257 16.50 16.67 -38.90
N GLY A 258 16.61 17.74 -38.12
CA GLY A 258 15.71 18.10 -37.01
C GLY A 258 15.37 19.60 -36.97
N HIS A 259 15.02 20.08 -35.78
CA HIS A 259 14.85 21.51 -35.50
C HIS A 259 15.34 21.84 -34.09
N ASP A 260 15.85 23.06 -33.91
CA ASP A 260 16.17 23.64 -32.60
C ASP A 260 15.46 25.01 -32.50
N GLY A 261 14.43 25.08 -31.66
CA GLY A 261 13.50 26.20 -31.59
C GLY A 261 12.97 26.64 -32.97
N VAL A 262 13.46 27.79 -33.44
CA VAL A 262 13.12 28.38 -34.74
C VAL A 262 13.96 27.83 -35.91
N PHE A 263 15.17 27.33 -35.64
CA PHE A 263 16.12 26.86 -36.65
C PHE A 263 15.76 25.46 -37.16
N GLY A 264 16.05 25.20 -38.45
CA GLY A 264 16.25 23.83 -38.92
C GLY A 264 17.67 23.37 -38.55
N THR A 265 17.82 22.09 -38.21
CA THR A 265 19.13 21.50 -37.89
C THR A 265 19.46 20.31 -38.80
N ILE A 266 20.75 20.10 -39.06
CA ILE A 266 21.26 18.88 -39.73
C ILE A 266 22.52 18.40 -39.00
N ASN A 267 22.50 17.15 -38.53
CA ASN A 267 23.53 16.58 -37.65
C ASN A 267 23.85 17.47 -36.43
N GLY A 268 22.81 18.06 -35.83
CA GLY A 268 22.89 18.99 -34.69
C GLY A 268 23.28 20.43 -35.03
N LEU A 269 23.76 20.71 -36.25
CA LEU A 269 24.20 22.04 -36.67
C LEU A 269 23.01 22.92 -37.09
N ARG A 270 22.89 24.13 -36.54
CA ARG A 270 21.78 25.06 -36.80
C ARG A 270 21.99 25.86 -38.09
N LEU A 271 20.94 25.94 -38.90
CA LEU A 271 20.97 26.61 -40.20
C LEU A 271 20.06 27.85 -40.19
N GLY A 272 20.63 29.00 -39.83
CA GLY A 272 19.95 30.30 -39.82
C GLY A 272 20.51 31.26 -38.77
N ARG A 273 19.90 32.44 -38.63
CA ARG A 273 20.18 33.47 -37.60
C ARG A 273 18.86 34.18 -37.23
N VAL A 274 18.70 34.60 -35.98
CA VAL A 274 17.56 35.44 -35.54
C VAL A 274 18.02 36.52 -34.55
N PRO A 275 17.30 37.65 -34.43
CA PRO A 275 17.56 38.63 -33.38
C PRO A 275 17.56 37.97 -31.99
N GLY A 276 18.59 38.23 -31.18
CA GLY A 276 18.73 37.68 -29.83
C GLY A 276 19.45 36.32 -29.72
N VAL A 277 19.62 35.55 -30.81
CA VAL A 277 20.37 34.29 -30.79
C VAL A 277 21.43 34.25 -31.89
N SER A 278 22.70 34.44 -31.49
CA SER A 278 23.85 34.39 -32.38
C SER A 278 24.26 32.95 -32.70
N VAL A 279 23.98 32.51 -33.93
CA VAL A 279 24.58 31.32 -34.54
C VAL A 279 25.83 31.76 -35.32
N GLU A 280 26.93 31.04 -35.12
CA GLU A 280 28.22 31.35 -35.73
C GLU A 280 28.30 30.93 -37.21
N TRP A 281 29.02 31.71 -38.02
CA TRP A 281 29.17 31.40 -39.45
C TRP A 281 29.87 30.07 -39.70
N ALA A 282 30.76 29.62 -38.80
CA ALA A 282 31.37 28.30 -38.88
C ALA A 282 30.35 27.15 -38.80
N GLU A 283 29.32 27.29 -37.95
CA GLU A 283 28.23 26.33 -37.79
C GLU A 283 27.30 26.33 -39.02
N ILE A 284 26.91 27.52 -39.48
CA ILE A 284 26.07 27.73 -40.67
C ILE A 284 26.74 27.16 -41.93
N ASN A 285 28.04 27.41 -42.11
CA ASN A 285 28.83 26.89 -43.24
C ASN A 285 28.94 25.35 -43.18
N ALA A 286 29.13 24.78 -41.98
CA ALA A 286 29.15 23.33 -41.81
C ALA A 286 27.78 22.68 -42.12
N ALA A 287 26.68 23.29 -41.66
CA ALA A 287 25.31 22.86 -41.95
C ALA A 287 24.98 22.94 -43.44
N TRP A 288 25.43 23.99 -44.14
CA TRP A 288 25.35 24.08 -45.60
C TRP A 288 26.17 23.01 -46.31
N GLY A 289 27.37 22.69 -45.80
CA GLY A 289 28.20 21.61 -46.30
C GLY A 289 27.54 20.24 -46.21
N GLN A 290 26.93 19.92 -45.06
CA GLN A 290 26.13 18.70 -44.89
C GLN A 290 24.90 18.69 -45.80
N SER A 291 24.23 19.83 -45.97
CA SER A 291 23.06 19.95 -46.87
C SER A 291 23.42 19.70 -48.34
N LEU A 292 24.60 20.15 -48.79
CA LEU A 292 25.09 19.87 -50.16
C LEU A 292 25.54 18.42 -50.33
N LEU A 293 26.21 17.85 -49.31
CA LEU A 293 26.60 16.45 -49.33
C LEU A 293 25.37 15.52 -49.38
N LEU A 294 24.31 15.84 -48.62
CA LEU A 294 23.03 15.13 -48.68
C LEU A 294 22.38 15.23 -50.06
N LEU A 295 22.25 16.44 -50.62
CA LEU A 295 21.66 16.62 -51.96
C LEU A 295 22.44 15.87 -53.04
N TYR A 296 23.78 15.89 -52.99
CA TYR A 296 24.66 15.12 -53.86
C TYR A 296 24.48 13.61 -53.70
N THR A 297 24.29 13.13 -52.46
CA THR A 297 24.07 11.71 -52.15
C THR A 297 22.71 11.23 -52.64
N ILE A 298 21.65 12.03 -52.47
CA ILE A 298 20.32 11.77 -53.02
C ILE A 298 20.38 11.71 -54.55
N ALA A 299 20.97 12.73 -55.20
CA ALA A 299 21.09 12.77 -56.65
C ALA A 299 21.83 11.54 -57.22
N ARG A 300 22.92 11.12 -56.58
CA ARG A 300 23.66 9.90 -56.94
C ARG A 300 22.94 8.60 -56.66
N LYS A 301 21.97 8.56 -55.73
CA LYS A 301 21.15 7.37 -55.47
C LYS A 301 19.92 7.29 -56.38
N LEU A 302 19.55 8.40 -57.02
CA LEU A 302 18.48 8.51 -58.00
C LEU A 302 18.98 8.56 -59.46
N ASP A 303 20.29 8.46 -59.69
CA ASP A 303 20.98 8.70 -60.97
C ASP A 303 20.58 10.01 -61.68
N CYS A 304 20.25 11.03 -60.89
CA CYS A 304 19.78 12.32 -61.39
C CYS A 304 20.95 13.24 -61.78
N THR A 305 21.00 13.67 -63.04
CA THR A 305 22.01 14.59 -63.59
C THR A 305 21.47 16.02 -63.72
N PHE A 306 22.08 16.98 -63.03
CA PHE A 306 21.66 18.39 -63.09
C PHE A 306 22.08 19.07 -64.40
N GLU A 307 21.14 19.78 -65.05
CA GLU A 307 21.35 20.32 -66.41
C GLU A 307 22.36 21.48 -66.48
N ASN A 308 22.48 22.29 -65.42
CA ASN A 308 23.23 23.56 -65.43
C ASN A 308 24.33 23.67 -64.36
N TYR A 309 24.44 22.70 -63.45
CA TYR A 309 25.29 22.81 -62.26
C TYR A 309 25.96 21.48 -61.88
N ARG A 310 27.07 21.58 -61.14
CA ARG A 310 27.80 20.48 -60.55
C ARG A 310 28.03 20.77 -59.07
N LEU A 311 27.48 19.92 -58.20
CA LEU A 311 27.64 20.05 -56.76
C LEU A 311 29.03 19.55 -56.35
N VAL A 312 29.75 20.32 -55.54
CA VAL A 312 31.09 19.98 -55.05
C VAL A 312 31.12 20.13 -53.52
N PRO A 313 30.71 19.10 -52.77
CA PRO A 313 30.76 19.11 -51.31
C PRO A 313 32.21 19.06 -50.81
N MET A 314 32.57 20.02 -49.96
CA MET A 314 33.92 20.21 -49.39
C MET A 314 33.82 20.62 -47.90
N GLY A 315 32.94 19.93 -47.15
CA GLY A 315 32.61 20.31 -45.77
C GLY A 315 32.12 21.76 -45.69
N SER A 316 32.62 22.52 -44.71
CA SER A 316 32.30 23.94 -44.52
C SER A 316 32.75 24.88 -45.64
N PHE A 317 33.46 24.39 -46.66
CA PHE A 317 33.92 25.16 -47.83
C PHE A 317 33.29 24.67 -49.15
N SER A 318 32.10 24.08 -49.06
CA SER A 318 31.34 23.52 -50.18
C SER A 318 30.99 24.57 -51.25
N ARG A 319 30.88 24.13 -52.52
CA ARG A 319 30.64 25.02 -53.66
C ARG A 319 29.80 24.37 -54.77
N ILE A 320 29.25 25.19 -55.66
CA ILE A 320 28.48 24.77 -56.84
C ILE A 320 29.12 25.37 -58.09
N GLU A 321 29.54 24.53 -59.02
CA GLU A 321 30.17 24.93 -60.28
C GLU A 321 29.12 24.96 -61.40
N LYS A 322 29.10 26.01 -62.24
CA LYS A 322 28.19 26.06 -63.39
C LYS A 322 28.75 25.27 -64.57
N THR A 323 27.94 24.41 -65.18
CA THR A 323 28.34 23.59 -66.33
C THR A 323 28.11 24.28 -67.68
N THR A 324 27.17 25.23 -67.75
CA THR A 324 26.72 25.88 -68.99
C THR A 324 27.19 27.34 -69.11
N GLY A 325 27.95 27.65 -70.16
CA GLY A 325 28.50 28.99 -70.42
C GLY A 325 29.83 29.24 -69.70
N ASP A 326 30.00 30.43 -69.14
CA ASP A 326 31.22 30.78 -68.39
C ASP A 326 31.31 29.97 -67.08
N LYS A 327 32.50 29.45 -66.76
CA LYS A 327 32.72 28.41 -65.72
C LYS A 327 32.79 28.99 -64.31
N ALA A 328 31.74 29.71 -63.92
CA ALA A 328 31.61 30.30 -62.60
C ALA A 328 31.50 29.23 -61.50
N SER A 329 32.25 29.42 -60.40
CA SER A 329 32.10 28.66 -59.16
C SER A 329 31.46 29.55 -58.11
N TYR A 330 30.36 29.09 -57.52
CA TYR A 330 29.62 29.79 -56.47
C TYR A 330 29.92 29.15 -55.10
N GLU A 331 30.45 29.95 -54.19
CA GLU A 331 30.89 29.54 -52.86
C GLU A 331 29.68 29.46 -51.92
N LEU A 332 29.40 28.28 -51.35
CA LEU A 332 28.25 28.04 -50.45
C LEU A 332 28.68 28.18 -48.98
N TYR A 333 29.48 29.20 -48.70
CA TYR A 333 29.98 29.58 -47.38
C TYR A 333 30.21 31.09 -47.30
N SER A 334 30.23 31.65 -46.08
CA SER A 334 30.57 33.06 -45.84
C SER A 334 31.42 33.22 -44.59
N SER A 335 32.29 34.23 -44.57
CA SER A 335 33.26 34.49 -43.50
C SER A 335 32.83 35.56 -42.49
N GLY A 336 31.60 36.08 -42.57
CA GLY A 336 30.98 37.00 -41.59
C GLY A 336 31.55 38.42 -41.47
N ASN A 337 32.81 38.64 -41.86
CA ASN A 337 33.55 39.88 -41.62
C ASN A 337 32.99 41.11 -42.37
N LEU A 338 32.80 42.20 -41.63
CA LEU A 338 32.34 43.51 -42.12
C LEU A 338 33.49 44.27 -42.80
N ASN A 339 33.47 44.39 -44.13
CA ASN A 339 34.33 45.28 -44.90
C ASN A 339 33.84 45.44 -46.35
N MET A 340 34.30 46.47 -47.07
CA MET A 340 33.76 46.92 -48.38
C MET A 340 33.63 45.84 -49.50
N LEU A 341 34.30 44.69 -49.40
CA LEU A 341 34.12 43.55 -50.32
C LEU A 341 32.75 42.84 -50.18
N GLN A 342 32.00 43.09 -49.10
CA GLN A 342 30.78 42.38 -48.71
C GLN A 342 29.67 42.43 -49.78
N LEU A 343 29.57 43.51 -50.57
CA LEU A 343 28.64 43.64 -51.70
C LEU A 343 28.91 42.65 -52.85
N LEU A 344 30.15 42.18 -53.00
CA LEU A 344 30.53 41.18 -54.02
C LEU A 344 30.50 39.75 -53.47
N HIS A 345 30.87 39.56 -52.19
CA HIS A 345 30.88 38.24 -51.56
C HIS A 345 29.47 37.72 -51.27
N ASN A 346 28.58 38.53 -50.67
CA ASN A 346 27.20 38.12 -50.42
C ASN A 346 26.49 37.73 -51.74
N ARG A 347 26.79 38.44 -52.84
CA ARG A 347 26.24 38.13 -54.17
C ARG A 347 26.67 36.76 -54.70
N ARG A 348 27.84 36.22 -54.33
CA ARG A 348 28.24 34.85 -54.69
C ARG A 348 27.50 33.81 -53.86
N PHE A 349 27.38 34.04 -52.56
CA PHE A 349 26.67 33.15 -51.63
C PHE A 349 25.16 33.08 -51.96
N ASP A 350 24.53 34.22 -52.27
CA ASP A 350 23.15 34.28 -52.78
C ASP A 350 22.98 33.48 -54.09
N LEU A 351 23.95 33.56 -55.01
CA LEU A 351 23.92 32.76 -56.24
C LEU A 351 24.12 31.26 -55.98
N ALA A 352 24.96 30.90 -55.00
CA ALA A 352 25.12 29.51 -54.56
C ALA A 352 23.82 28.94 -53.96
N MET A 353 23.13 29.68 -53.09
CA MET A 353 21.86 29.25 -52.48
C MET A 353 20.71 29.17 -53.51
N VAL A 354 20.69 30.03 -54.54
CA VAL A 354 19.72 29.93 -55.64
C VAL A 354 20.02 28.72 -56.53
N ALA A 355 21.29 28.48 -56.89
CA ALA A 355 21.70 27.28 -57.64
C ALA A 355 21.39 25.99 -56.85
N PHE A 356 21.53 26.02 -55.52
CA PHE A 356 21.13 24.93 -54.64
C PHE A 356 19.62 24.64 -54.74
N LEU A 357 18.77 25.67 -54.62
CA LEU A 357 17.32 25.51 -54.77
C LEU A 357 16.93 25.02 -56.17
N GLU A 358 17.62 25.45 -57.23
CA GLU A 358 17.38 24.98 -58.60
C GLU A 358 17.69 23.48 -58.74
N CYS A 359 18.80 23.00 -58.15
CA CYS A 359 19.15 21.59 -58.12
C CYS A 359 18.17 20.77 -57.25
N LEU A 360 17.80 21.28 -56.06
CA LEU A 360 16.79 20.65 -55.21
C LEU A 360 15.43 20.56 -55.91
N LYS A 361 15.04 21.57 -56.68
CA LYS A 361 13.83 21.55 -57.49
C LYS A 361 13.88 20.46 -58.56
N GLN A 362 15.01 20.26 -59.25
CA GLN A 362 15.15 19.18 -60.23
C GLN A 362 14.96 17.79 -59.58
N VAL A 363 15.43 17.58 -58.34
CA VAL A 363 15.13 16.35 -57.57
C VAL A 363 13.64 16.25 -57.18
N MET A 364 13.02 17.34 -56.72
CA MET A 364 11.60 17.35 -56.35
C MET A 364 10.67 17.10 -57.54
N ASP A 365 10.94 17.72 -58.68
CA ASP A 365 10.21 17.52 -59.95
C ASP A 365 10.39 16.09 -60.47
N TYR A 366 11.61 15.53 -60.36
CA TYR A 366 11.88 14.13 -60.68
C TYR A 366 11.08 13.17 -59.79
N ILE A 367 11.08 13.38 -58.47
CA ILE A 367 10.27 12.57 -57.53
C ILE A 367 8.79 12.65 -57.90
N LYS A 368 8.25 13.84 -58.15
CA LYS A 368 6.86 14.02 -58.61
C LYS A 368 6.54 13.38 -59.97
N SER A 369 7.53 13.19 -60.83
CA SER A 369 7.36 12.45 -62.10
C SER A 369 7.24 10.94 -61.90
N GLN A 370 7.83 10.40 -60.82
CA GLN A 370 7.80 8.97 -60.48
C GLN A 370 6.63 8.64 -59.55
N ASP A 371 6.23 9.56 -58.67
CA ASP A 371 5.15 9.41 -57.71
C ASP A 371 4.30 10.69 -57.65
N ALA A 372 3.20 10.69 -58.41
CA ALA A 372 2.25 11.81 -58.45
C ALA A 372 1.40 11.93 -57.18
N SER A 373 1.48 11.00 -56.23
CA SER A 373 0.82 11.09 -54.92
C SER A 373 1.67 11.81 -53.87
N PHE A 374 2.97 11.94 -54.10
CA PHE A 374 3.91 12.55 -53.17
C PHE A 374 4.00 14.07 -53.37
N ASP A 375 3.24 14.83 -52.57
CA ASP A 375 3.31 16.30 -52.58
C ASP A 375 4.35 16.87 -51.59
N PHE A 376 4.91 18.02 -51.95
CA PHE A 376 5.88 18.76 -51.16
C PHE A 376 5.24 20.05 -50.63
N PRO A 377 5.15 20.27 -49.29
CA PRO A 377 4.44 21.42 -48.70
C PRO A 377 4.92 22.82 -49.12
N HIS A 378 6.12 22.93 -49.69
CA HIS A 378 6.71 24.19 -50.14
C HIS A 378 7.26 24.04 -51.56
N GLN A 379 6.67 24.75 -52.51
CA GLN A 379 7.14 24.76 -53.91
C GLN A 379 8.33 25.71 -54.07
N ILE A 380 9.30 25.34 -54.92
CA ILE A 380 10.47 26.16 -55.23
C ILE A 380 10.19 26.99 -56.49
N VAL A 381 10.31 28.32 -56.38
CA VAL A 381 10.13 29.27 -57.48
C VAL A 381 11.27 30.27 -57.48
N ARG A 382 12.25 30.07 -58.39
CA ARG A 382 13.48 30.87 -58.49
C ARG A 382 14.24 30.93 -57.15
N ASP A 383 14.30 32.10 -56.51
CA ASP A 383 14.98 32.31 -55.23
C ASP A 383 14.06 32.18 -54.00
N LYS A 384 12.87 31.61 -54.17
CA LYS A 384 11.89 31.36 -53.10
C LYS A 384 11.58 29.88 -52.90
N ILE A 385 11.25 29.53 -51.66
CA ILE A 385 10.71 28.23 -51.27
C ILE A 385 9.48 28.43 -50.37
N GLY A 386 8.29 28.20 -50.96
CA GLY A 386 7.05 28.78 -50.46
C GLY A 386 6.98 30.29 -50.73
N ASP A 387 6.58 31.07 -49.73
CA ASP A 387 6.47 32.52 -49.77
C ASP A 387 7.80 33.26 -49.54
N VAL A 388 8.71 32.64 -48.78
CA VAL A 388 9.99 33.21 -48.32
C VAL A 388 11.14 33.04 -49.32
N SER A 389 12.13 33.95 -49.28
CA SER A 389 13.31 33.97 -50.15
C SER A 389 14.56 33.48 -49.41
N ILE A 390 15.43 32.74 -50.11
CA ILE A 390 16.67 32.17 -49.53
C ILE A 390 17.87 33.13 -49.56
N LYS A 391 17.73 34.33 -50.14
CA LYS A 391 18.81 35.32 -50.22
C LYS A 391 18.99 36.09 -48.91
N VAL A 392 20.23 36.37 -48.53
CA VAL A 392 20.54 37.17 -47.34
C VAL A 392 20.25 38.65 -47.63
N LYS A 393 19.18 39.17 -47.03
CA LYS A 393 18.82 40.59 -47.08
C LYS A 393 19.06 41.25 -45.73
N PHE A 394 19.55 42.48 -45.76
CA PHE A 394 19.83 43.27 -44.56
C PHE A 394 18.57 43.39 -43.68
N SER A 395 18.69 43.04 -42.40
CA SER A 395 17.58 43.03 -41.42
C SER A 395 16.41 42.08 -41.75
N GLN A 396 16.66 40.94 -42.43
CA GLN A 396 15.63 39.91 -42.72
C GLN A 396 16.04 38.48 -42.31
N ASP A 397 16.96 38.34 -41.35
CA ASP A 397 17.53 37.06 -40.88
C ASP A 397 16.46 36.01 -40.48
N GLU A 398 15.32 36.41 -39.91
CA GLU A 398 14.19 35.50 -39.59
C GLU A 398 13.53 34.89 -40.83
N VAL A 399 13.35 35.69 -41.88
CA VAL A 399 12.76 35.24 -43.16
C VAL A 399 13.70 34.27 -43.86
N TRP A 400 15.00 34.55 -43.79
CA TRP A 400 16.06 33.68 -44.28
C TRP A 400 16.09 32.34 -43.52
N THR A 401 16.08 32.37 -42.19
CA THR A 401 16.00 31.16 -41.34
C THR A 401 14.77 30.30 -41.63
N ARG A 402 13.62 30.93 -41.92
CA ARG A 402 12.40 30.21 -42.34
C ARG A 402 12.58 29.51 -43.69
N ALA A 403 13.21 30.17 -44.67
CA ALA A 403 13.52 29.56 -45.96
C ALA A 403 14.51 28.37 -45.84
N LEU A 404 15.50 28.48 -44.95
CA LEU A 404 16.46 27.41 -44.65
C LEU A 404 15.78 26.20 -43.99
N ARG A 405 14.83 26.43 -43.07
CA ARG A 405 13.99 25.37 -42.46
C ARG A 405 13.09 24.69 -43.50
N HIS A 406 12.47 25.43 -44.41
CA HIS A 406 11.68 24.85 -45.51
C HIS A 406 12.56 23.99 -46.45
N MET A 407 13.80 24.42 -46.71
CA MET A 407 14.76 23.72 -47.56
C MET A 407 15.24 22.39 -46.93
N LEU A 408 15.56 22.39 -45.62
CA LEU A 408 15.87 21.16 -44.89
C LEU A 408 14.68 20.19 -44.82
N LEU A 409 13.45 20.70 -44.69
CA LEU A 409 12.24 19.86 -44.74
C LEU A 409 12.08 19.20 -46.12
N ALA A 410 12.29 19.94 -47.20
CA ALA A 410 12.25 19.38 -48.55
C ALA A 410 13.33 18.30 -48.77
N LEU A 411 14.57 18.52 -48.28
CA LEU A 411 15.62 17.49 -48.29
C LEU A 411 15.23 16.24 -47.49
N LYS A 412 14.63 16.39 -46.31
CA LYS A 412 14.16 15.26 -45.48
C LYS A 412 13.06 14.44 -46.18
N LEU A 413 12.16 15.11 -46.89
CA LEU A 413 11.13 14.46 -47.71
C LEU A 413 11.74 13.72 -48.91
N CYS A 414 12.66 14.36 -49.65
CA CYS A 414 13.42 13.71 -50.72
C CYS A 414 14.18 12.48 -50.22
N LEU A 415 14.84 12.57 -49.06
CA LEU A 415 15.59 11.46 -48.47
C LEU A 415 14.66 10.29 -48.12
N LYS A 416 13.52 10.56 -47.45
CA LYS A 416 12.52 9.55 -47.11
C LYS A 416 12.01 8.83 -48.36
N TRP A 417 11.64 9.56 -49.41
CA TRP A 417 11.21 8.95 -50.67
C TRP A 417 12.34 8.12 -51.29
N THR A 418 13.57 8.63 -51.30
CA THR A 418 14.77 7.96 -51.82
C THR A 418 15.22 6.74 -50.99
N THR A 419 14.62 6.47 -49.82
CA THR A 419 14.91 5.29 -49.00
C THR A 419 13.75 4.30 -48.90
N PHE A 420 12.50 4.74 -48.98
CA PHE A 420 11.32 3.86 -48.90
C PHE A 420 10.59 3.67 -50.25
N GLY A 421 10.94 4.45 -51.28
CA GLY A 421 10.30 4.50 -52.59
C GLY A 421 10.57 3.29 -53.49
N ARG A 422 9.99 2.14 -53.13
CA ARG A 422 9.68 1.02 -54.05
C ARG A 422 8.64 0.02 -53.52
N SER A 423 8.24 0.10 -52.24
CA SER A 423 7.22 -0.77 -51.65
C SER A 423 6.13 0.06 -50.96
N ILE A 424 5.06 0.37 -51.70
CA ILE A 424 3.95 1.23 -51.23
C ILE A 424 2.69 0.38 -51.01
N ASP A 425 2.42 0.05 -49.75
CA ASP A 425 1.10 -0.44 -49.30
C ASP A 425 0.69 0.12 -47.91
N TYR A 426 1.63 0.66 -47.12
CA TYR A 426 1.42 1.07 -45.72
C TYR A 426 1.16 2.58 -45.51
N PHE A 427 0.30 3.21 -46.32
CA PHE A 427 -0.16 4.59 -46.08
C PHE A 427 -1.66 4.82 -46.32
N LYS A 428 -2.52 4.07 -45.60
CA LYS A 428 -3.97 4.28 -45.52
C LYS A 428 -4.56 4.24 -44.10
N SER A 429 -3.85 4.81 -43.12
CA SER A 429 -4.36 5.01 -41.76
C SER A 429 -3.86 6.35 -41.18
N GLY A 430 -4.75 7.33 -41.07
CA GLY A 430 -4.42 8.67 -40.57
C GLY A 430 -4.36 8.75 -39.05
N GLN A 431 -3.25 8.33 -38.44
CA GLN A 431 -2.95 8.53 -37.02
C GLN A 431 -1.47 8.84 -36.82
N LEU A 432 -1.11 10.13 -36.75
CA LEU A 432 0.22 10.58 -36.34
C LEU A 432 0.23 11.97 -35.66
N VAL A 433 -0.79 12.23 -34.82
CA VAL A 433 -0.85 13.45 -33.96
C VAL A 433 -1.25 13.10 -32.52
N VAL A 434 -0.90 11.90 -32.04
CA VAL A 434 -0.88 11.52 -30.61
C VAL A 434 0.27 10.54 -30.39
N LEU A 435 1.48 11.03 -30.07
CA LEU A 435 2.58 10.19 -29.57
C LEU A 435 3.61 10.97 -28.73
N PHE A 436 3.14 11.96 -27.99
CA PHE A 436 3.81 12.57 -26.83
C PHE A 436 2.72 12.83 -25.79
N LEU A 437 3.07 12.78 -24.49
CA LEU A 437 2.15 12.76 -23.33
C LEU A 437 1.45 11.41 -23.05
N LEU A 438 2.23 10.42 -22.63
CA LEU A 438 1.79 9.38 -21.68
C LEU A 438 2.94 9.11 -20.69
N PRO A 439 2.86 9.57 -19.43
CA PRO A 439 3.72 9.07 -18.36
C PRO A 439 3.22 7.69 -17.89
N ALA A 440 4.14 6.83 -17.43
CA ALA A 440 3.76 5.54 -16.86
C ALA A 440 3.18 5.72 -15.44
N MET A 441 1.92 5.37 -15.26
CA MET A 441 1.29 5.33 -13.92
C MET A 441 1.74 4.04 -13.22
N GLY A 442 2.22 4.17 -11.97
CA GLY A 442 2.87 3.08 -11.24
C GLY A 442 4.08 3.51 -10.40
N LEU A 443 4.56 4.75 -10.56
CA LEU A 443 5.38 5.43 -9.55
C LEU A 443 4.60 6.59 -8.92
N LEU A 444 4.94 6.88 -7.66
CA LEU A 444 4.36 7.93 -6.84
C LEU A 444 4.44 9.32 -7.49
N TYR A 445 3.43 10.17 -7.25
CA TYR A 445 3.39 11.52 -7.83
C TYR A 445 4.58 12.40 -7.41
N LEU A 446 5.36 12.81 -8.42
CA LEU A 446 6.51 13.73 -8.29
C LEU A 446 6.02 15.19 -8.31
N GLY A 447 5.56 15.68 -7.16
CA GLY A 447 5.21 17.09 -6.93
C GLY A 447 6.09 17.76 -5.86
N THR A 448 5.87 19.05 -5.65
CA THR A 448 6.49 19.86 -4.59
C THR A 448 5.64 19.78 -3.32
N PRO A 449 6.07 19.04 -2.28
CA PRO A 449 5.29 18.92 -1.06
C PRO A 449 5.37 20.20 -0.22
N MET A 450 4.25 20.58 0.38
CA MET A 450 4.19 21.61 1.42
C MET A 450 4.73 21.06 2.76
N ASP A 451 5.42 21.91 3.51
CA ASP A 451 5.63 21.66 4.94
C ASP A 451 4.31 21.84 5.73
N TRP A 452 4.33 21.53 7.02
CA TRP A 452 3.12 21.61 7.85
C TRP A 452 2.56 23.03 7.98
N HIS A 453 3.39 24.08 7.97
CA HIS A 453 2.94 25.46 8.15
C HIS A 453 2.16 25.94 6.92
N ASP A 454 2.58 25.56 5.72
CA ASP A 454 1.83 25.81 4.48
C ASP A 454 0.64 24.84 4.30
N ALA A 455 0.85 23.53 4.49
CA ALA A 455 -0.22 22.53 4.35
C ALA A 455 -1.41 22.79 5.29
N LYS A 456 -1.16 23.26 6.51
CA LYS A 456 -2.21 23.62 7.48
C LYS A 456 -3.12 24.75 6.98
N GLN A 457 -2.57 25.74 6.24
CA GLN A 457 -3.36 26.84 5.68
C GLN A 457 -4.38 26.34 4.64
N HIS A 458 -4.04 25.25 3.95
CA HIS A 458 -4.89 24.56 2.97
C HIS A 458 -5.69 23.39 3.56
N ALA A 459 -5.68 23.15 4.87
CA ALA A 459 -6.36 21.99 5.47
C ALA A 459 -7.88 22.00 5.24
N ASP A 460 -8.55 23.13 5.52
CA ASP A 460 -9.99 23.26 5.26
C ASP A 460 -10.32 23.43 3.77
N HIS A 461 -9.35 23.87 2.95
CA HIS A 461 -9.44 23.75 1.49
C HIS A 461 -9.51 22.26 1.13
N VAL A 462 -8.51 21.43 1.46
CA VAL A 462 -8.51 19.98 1.13
C VAL A 462 -9.69 19.22 1.77
N ARG A 463 -10.24 19.64 2.92
CA ARG A 463 -11.50 19.08 3.45
C ARG A 463 -12.72 19.46 2.60
N PHE A 464 -12.95 20.75 2.38
CA PHE A 464 -14.05 21.26 1.55
C PHE A 464 -13.97 20.68 0.15
N HIS A 465 -12.74 20.73 -0.38
CA HIS A 465 -12.24 20.21 -1.63
C HIS A 465 -11.99 18.69 -1.59
N GLY A 466 -12.49 17.95 -0.59
CA GLY A 466 -12.41 16.49 -0.43
C GLY A 466 -13.76 15.75 -0.24
N ILE A 467 -14.89 16.45 -0.04
CA ILE A 467 -16.21 15.83 0.23
C ILE A 467 -17.13 15.56 -0.99
N THR A 468 -17.06 16.27 -2.13
CA THR A 468 -17.82 15.96 -3.38
C THR A 468 -17.14 14.97 -4.32
N GLN A 469 -15.93 14.51 -4.05
CA GLN A 469 -15.30 13.36 -4.71
C GLN A 469 -16.21 12.20 -4.39
N PHE A 470 -16.36 12.00 -3.09
CA PHE A 470 -17.35 11.15 -2.51
C PHE A 470 -18.77 11.42 -3.03
N LEU A 471 -19.29 12.66 -3.08
CA LEU A 471 -20.65 12.89 -3.62
C LEU A 471 -20.80 12.65 -5.14
N HIS A 472 -19.84 13.01 -5.99
CA HIS A 472 -19.88 12.78 -7.43
C HIS A 472 -19.67 11.29 -7.76
N ILE A 473 -18.74 10.62 -7.07
CA ILE A 473 -18.57 9.15 -7.11
C ILE A 473 -19.85 8.46 -6.63
N TRP A 474 -20.44 8.94 -5.53
CA TRP A 474 -21.72 8.45 -5.01
C TRP A 474 -22.84 8.62 -6.03
N ASP A 475 -23.06 9.81 -6.58
CA ASP A 475 -24.11 10.02 -7.58
C ASP A 475 -23.91 9.23 -8.88
N LYS A 476 -22.65 9.03 -9.30
CA LYS A 476 -22.34 8.22 -10.49
C LYS A 476 -22.46 6.72 -10.24
N LEU A 477 -22.23 6.23 -9.01
CA LEU A 477 -21.98 4.79 -8.75
C LEU A 477 -22.68 4.18 -7.52
N LYS A 478 -23.53 4.90 -6.78
CA LYS A 478 -24.35 4.34 -5.67
C LYS A 478 -25.33 3.26 -6.15
N ASP A 479 -25.90 3.46 -7.34
CA ASP A 479 -26.86 2.57 -8.00
C ASP A 479 -26.16 1.54 -8.92
N ARG A 480 -24.84 1.36 -8.79
CA ARG A 480 -24.07 0.35 -9.51
C ARG A 480 -24.29 -1.04 -8.88
N HIS A 481 -24.67 -2.00 -9.70
CA HIS A 481 -24.95 -3.38 -9.31
C HIS A 481 -24.41 -4.39 -10.33
N GLY A 482 -24.10 -5.60 -9.86
CA GLY A 482 -23.68 -6.71 -10.71
C GLY A 482 -22.17 -6.77 -10.95
N ASP A 483 -21.39 -6.08 -10.13
CA ASP A 483 -19.93 -6.22 -10.13
C ASP A 483 -19.53 -7.65 -9.72
N GLU A 484 -18.48 -8.18 -10.33
CA GLU A 484 -17.94 -9.50 -9.98
C GLU A 484 -17.21 -9.44 -8.64
N LEU A 485 -17.28 -10.53 -7.85
CA LEU A 485 -16.46 -10.71 -6.65
C LEU A 485 -15.00 -10.95 -7.07
N LEU A 486 -14.30 -9.85 -7.24
CA LEU A 486 -12.86 -9.78 -7.45
C LEU A 486 -12.15 -9.48 -6.13
N TRP A 487 -10.96 -10.03 -5.92
CA TRP A 487 -10.16 -9.75 -4.74
C TRP A 487 -8.65 -9.85 -5.03
N GLY A 488 -7.82 -9.30 -4.16
CA GLY A 488 -6.36 -9.38 -4.28
C GLY A 488 -5.68 -9.31 -2.93
N ASP A 489 -4.47 -9.88 -2.86
CA ASP A 489 -3.60 -9.84 -1.69
C ASP A 489 -2.45 -8.84 -1.88
N GLU A 490 -2.12 -8.13 -0.80
CA GLU A 490 -1.03 -7.16 -0.69
C GLU A 490 -0.05 -7.71 0.34
N VAL A 491 1.19 -8.03 -0.09
CA VAL A 491 2.23 -8.63 0.76
C VAL A 491 3.44 -7.71 0.83
N GLU A 492 3.86 -7.38 2.05
CA GLU A 492 5.01 -6.53 2.33
C GLU A 492 6.23 -7.38 2.77
N TYR A 493 7.40 -7.06 2.25
CA TYR A 493 8.67 -7.76 2.46
C TYR A 493 9.74 -6.81 2.97
N MET A 494 10.66 -7.27 3.81
CA MET A 494 11.91 -6.60 4.14
C MET A 494 13.07 -7.25 3.39
N VAL A 495 13.89 -6.46 2.71
CA VAL A 495 15.12 -6.93 2.05
C VAL A 495 16.25 -6.97 3.08
N VAL A 496 16.58 -8.17 3.53
CA VAL A 496 17.64 -8.40 4.54
C VAL A 496 18.91 -8.89 3.86
N ALA A 497 20.01 -8.18 4.08
CA ALA A 497 21.36 -8.61 3.74
C ALA A 497 21.94 -9.46 4.89
N ILE A 498 22.48 -10.63 4.56
CA ILE A 498 23.04 -11.61 5.51
C ILE A 498 24.54 -11.72 5.28
N ASP A 499 25.33 -11.62 6.34
CA ASP A 499 26.76 -11.92 6.35
C ASP A 499 27.00 -13.24 7.10
N ASP A 500 27.14 -14.32 6.33
CA ASP A 500 27.40 -15.67 6.85
C ASP A 500 28.73 -15.82 7.58
N LYS A 501 29.68 -14.90 7.38
CA LYS A 501 31.01 -14.95 8.01
C LYS A 501 31.00 -14.24 9.36
N ASN A 502 30.36 -13.08 9.45
CA ASN A 502 30.26 -12.28 10.67
C ASN A 502 29.00 -12.59 11.50
N LYS A 503 28.07 -13.41 10.97
CA LYS A 503 26.80 -13.81 11.58
C LYS A 503 25.88 -12.64 11.94
N SER A 504 25.88 -11.62 11.07
CA SER A 504 24.98 -10.46 11.14
C SER A 504 23.94 -10.48 10.02
N ALA A 505 22.74 -10.00 10.32
CA ALA A 505 21.67 -9.75 9.36
C ALA A 505 21.22 -8.29 9.52
N VAL A 506 21.11 -7.56 8.41
CA VAL A 506 20.87 -6.10 8.39
C VAL A 506 19.95 -5.71 7.23
N LEU A 507 19.25 -4.58 7.33
CA LEU A 507 18.29 -4.12 6.33
C LEU A 507 18.99 -3.43 5.13
N SER A 508 18.79 -3.92 3.90
CA SER A 508 19.42 -3.35 2.70
C SER A 508 18.63 -2.15 2.18
N LEU A 509 19.27 -0.96 2.15
CA LEU A 509 18.64 0.31 1.77
C LEU A 509 18.55 0.52 0.24
N ARG A 510 18.47 -0.58 -0.52
CA ARG A 510 18.53 -0.61 -1.99
C ARG A 510 17.17 -0.69 -2.69
N GLN A 511 16.05 -0.52 -1.98
CA GLN A 511 14.69 -0.54 -2.54
C GLN A 511 14.57 0.19 -3.88
N THR A 512 15.09 1.42 -4.00
CA THR A 512 14.97 2.22 -5.23
C THR A 512 15.65 1.58 -6.45
N GLU A 513 16.79 0.91 -6.26
CA GLU A 513 17.50 0.18 -7.32
C GLU A 513 16.74 -1.11 -7.68
N ILE A 514 16.25 -1.81 -6.65
CA ILE A 514 15.53 -3.08 -6.78
C ILE A 514 14.18 -2.87 -7.51
N LEU A 515 13.40 -1.87 -7.13
CA LEU A 515 12.12 -1.53 -7.76
C LEU A 515 12.29 -1.04 -9.21
N ALA A 516 13.29 -0.20 -9.49
CA ALA A 516 13.58 0.23 -10.86
C ALA A 516 13.93 -0.97 -11.78
N LYS A 517 14.72 -1.92 -11.26
CA LYS A 517 15.07 -3.17 -11.94
C LYS A 517 13.86 -4.09 -12.12
N LEU A 518 13.04 -4.30 -11.08
CA LEU A 518 11.82 -5.11 -11.15
C LEU A 518 10.81 -4.51 -12.12
N SER A 519 10.56 -3.19 -12.08
CA SER A 519 9.68 -2.49 -13.02
C SER A 519 10.11 -2.68 -14.48
N SER A 520 11.40 -2.58 -14.78
CA SER A 520 11.94 -2.84 -16.12
C SER A 520 11.74 -4.29 -16.59
N ILE A 521 11.77 -5.26 -15.67
CA ILE A 521 11.66 -6.69 -15.97
C ILE A 521 10.20 -7.11 -16.11
N VAL A 522 9.33 -6.65 -15.21
CA VAL A 522 7.86 -6.79 -15.31
C VAL A 522 7.35 -6.19 -16.62
N SER A 523 7.87 -5.01 -17.02
CA SER A 523 7.54 -4.37 -18.30
C SER A 523 8.01 -5.20 -19.51
N GLY A 524 9.18 -5.84 -19.42
CA GLY A 524 9.69 -6.74 -20.48
C GLY A 524 8.82 -7.99 -20.63
N ILE A 525 8.53 -8.69 -19.53
CA ILE A 525 7.66 -9.88 -19.53
C ILE A 525 6.27 -9.52 -20.08
N SER A 526 5.72 -8.35 -19.71
CA SER A 526 4.42 -7.86 -20.19
C SER A 526 4.42 -7.51 -21.70
N ALA A 527 5.57 -7.16 -22.27
CA ALA A 527 5.72 -6.91 -23.70
C ALA A 527 5.96 -8.19 -24.55
N GLU A 528 6.49 -9.25 -23.93
CA GLU A 528 6.79 -10.54 -24.58
C GLU A 528 5.63 -11.55 -24.47
N CYS A 529 4.72 -11.38 -23.51
CA CYS A 529 3.55 -12.24 -23.32
C CYS A 529 2.25 -11.68 -23.96
N PRO A 530 1.27 -12.54 -24.28
CA PRO A 530 -0.08 -12.08 -24.63
C PRO A 530 -0.76 -11.36 -23.44
N GLU A 531 -1.73 -10.48 -23.74
CA GLU A 531 -2.55 -9.72 -22.75
C GLU A 531 -3.23 -10.59 -21.67
N THR A 532 -3.26 -11.91 -21.83
CA THR A 532 -3.83 -12.87 -20.86
C THR A 532 -2.86 -13.26 -19.73
N VAL A 533 -1.60 -12.81 -19.74
CA VAL A 533 -0.60 -13.16 -18.70
C VAL A 533 -0.43 -12.00 -17.72
N ALA A 534 -1.04 -12.12 -16.55
CA ALA A 534 -0.98 -11.13 -15.49
C ALA A 534 0.38 -11.13 -14.76
N VAL A 535 1.26 -10.18 -15.10
CA VAL A 535 2.58 -10.05 -14.47
C VAL A 535 2.49 -9.31 -13.13
N PRO A 536 3.04 -9.83 -12.01
CA PRO A 536 2.97 -9.18 -10.71
C PRO A 536 3.51 -7.76 -10.68
N THR A 537 2.91 -6.93 -9.83
CA THR A 537 3.29 -5.53 -9.61
C THR A 537 4.04 -5.40 -8.27
N PHE A 538 5.01 -4.48 -8.21
CA PHE A 538 5.85 -4.23 -7.04
C PHE A 538 5.86 -2.73 -6.73
N HIS A 539 5.63 -2.36 -5.47
CA HIS A 539 5.39 -0.97 -5.08
C HIS A 539 6.36 -0.48 -3.98
N PRO A 540 6.66 0.84 -3.94
CA PRO A 540 7.48 1.46 -2.91
C PRO A 540 6.72 1.73 -1.62
N GLU A 541 7.13 1.09 -0.51
CA GLU A 541 6.64 1.39 0.84
C GLU A 541 7.60 2.29 1.65
N TYR A 542 7.18 2.75 2.83
CA TYR A 542 7.82 3.76 3.67
C TYR A 542 9.28 3.44 4.02
N GLY A 543 9.57 2.20 4.43
CA GLY A 543 10.94 1.77 4.73
C GLY A 543 11.74 1.60 3.44
N ARG A 544 12.93 2.19 3.35
CA ARG A 544 13.84 2.05 2.18
C ARG A 544 14.46 0.65 2.02
N TYR A 545 14.08 -0.27 2.90
CA TYR A 545 14.37 -1.69 2.85
C TYR A 545 13.12 -2.53 2.50
N MET A 546 11.94 -1.92 2.39
CA MET A 546 10.68 -2.62 2.14
C MET A 546 10.41 -2.78 0.64
N LEU A 547 9.68 -3.82 0.28
CA LEU A 547 9.01 -3.99 -1.01
C LEU A 547 7.56 -4.39 -0.71
N GLU A 548 6.58 -3.79 -1.38
CA GLU A 548 5.22 -4.35 -1.46
C GLU A 548 5.09 -5.10 -2.80
N ALA A 549 4.36 -6.21 -2.85
CA ALA A 549 4.07 -6.91 -4.10
C ALA A 549 2.64 -7.46 -4.16
N THR A 550 1.97 -7.23 -5.29
CA THR A 550 0.57 -7.59 -5.56
C THR A 550 0.44 -8.48 -6.79
N PRO A 551 -0.59 -9.34 -6.90
CA PRO A 551 -0.84 -10.12 -8.10
C PRO A 551 -1.10 -9.20 -9.31
N GLY A 552 -0.71 -9.63 -10.52
CA GLY A 552 -0.81 -8.81 -11.74
C GLY A 552 -2.25 -8.55 -12.20
N SER A 553 -3.20 -9.31 -11.68
CA SER A 553 -4.64 -9.16 -11.87
C SER A 553 -5.34 -9.61 -10.58
N PRO A 554 -6.54 -9.11 -10.26
CA PRO A 554 -7.33 -9.68 -9.17
C PRO A 554 -7.68 -11.15 -9.44
N TYR A 555 -7.78 -11.92 -8.36
CA TYR A 555 -8.40 -13.24 -8.35
C TYR A 555 -9.92 -13.11 -8.41
N THR A 556 -10.62 -14.11 -8.96
CA THR A 556 -12.08 -14.19 -8.87
C THR A 556 -12.51 -15.05 -7.67
N GLY A 557 -13.81 -15.34 -7.57
CA GLY A 557 -14.36 -16.37 -6.68
C GLY A 557 -14.17 -17.82 -7.17
N SER A 558 -13.38 -18.08 -8.21
CA SER A 558 -13.17 -19.44 -8.77
C SER A 558 -12.27 -20.31 -7.89
N ILE A 559 -12.44 -21.65 -7.98
CA ILE A 559 -11.57 -22.61 -7.26
C ILE A 559 -10.12 -22.56 -7.79
N PRO A 560 -9.86 -22.51 -9.12
CA PRO A 560 -8.49 -22.35 -9.63
C PRO A 560 -7.76 -21.13 -9.07
N ASP A 561 -8.42 -19.98 -8.95
CA ASP A 561 -7.76 -18.76 -8.45
C ASP A 561 -7.44 -18.89 -6.95
N LEU A 562 -8.36 -19.44 -6.15
CA LEU A 562 -8.11 -19.72 -4.72
C LEU A 562 -6.92 -20.67 -4.51
N LEU A 563 -6.72 -21.64 -5.41
CA LEU A 563 -5.57 -22.55 -5.38
C LEU A 563 -4.28 -21.92 -5.95
N SER A 564 -4.37 -20.79 -6.66
CA SER A 564 -3.22 -20.11 -7.29
C SER A 564 -2.46 -19.18 -6.34
N VAL A 565 -3.04 -18.79 -5.20
CA VAL A 565 -2.57 -17.69 -4.35
C VAL A 565 -1.16 -17.92 -3.81
N GLU A 566 -0.89 -19.12 -3.26
CA GLU A 566 0.44 -19.50 -2.77
C GLU A 566 1.48 -19.50 -3.90
N ALA A 567 1.12 -20.03 -5.07
CA ALA A 567 1.99 -20.03 -6.24
C ALA A 567 2.29 -18.60 -6.75
N ASN A 568 1.32 -17.69 -6.64
CA ASN A 568 1.47 -16.28 -6.99
C ASN A 568 2.37 -15.52 -6.01
N MET A 569 2.19 -15.72 -4.69
CA MET A 569 3.08 -15.18 -3.65
C MET A 569 4.51 -15.72 -3.81
N ARG A 570 4.67 -17.04 -4.00
CA ARG A 570 5.96 -17.68 -4.28
C ARG A 570 6.61 -17.13 -5.55
N TYR A 571 5.85 -16.91 -6.62
CA TYR A 571 6.37 -16.30 -7.84
C TYR A 571 6.86 -14.87 -7.61
N ARG A 572 6.09 -14.03 -6.90
CA ARG A 572 6.53 -12.69 -6.46
C ARG A 572 7.85 -12.73 -5.69
N ARG A 573 7.96 -13.61 -4.69
CA ARG A 573 9.16 -13.77 -3.86
C ARG A 573 10.38 -14.25 -4.67
N VAL A 574 10.19 -15.22 -5.58
CA VAL A 574 11.24 -15.75 -6.46
C VAL A 574 11.72 -14.68 -7.45
N LEU A 575 10.79 -13.98 -8.11
CA LEU A 575 11.09 -12.90 -9.05
C LEU A 575 11.85 -11.74 -8.38
N ALA A 576 11.44 -11.34 -7.17
CA ALA A 576 12.20 -10.40 -6.36
C ALA A 576 13.62 -10.92 -6.09
N ARG A 577 13.75 -12.14 -5.55
CA ARG A 577 15.03 -12.74 -5.16
C ARG A 577 16.02 -12.92 -6.31
N GLN A 578 15.56 -13.23 -7.52
CA GLN A 578 16.39 -13.31 -8.72
C GLN A 578 17.12 -12.01 -9.08
N HIS A 579 16.72 -10.88 -8.50
CA HIS A 579 17.21 -9.55 -8.88
C HIS A 579 17.91 -8.78 -7.75
N LEU A 580 17.97 -9.36 -6.54
CA LEU A 580 18.79 -8.90 -5.42
C LEU A 580 20.28 -9.24 -5.59
N LYS A 581 21.13 -8.88 -4.61
CA LYS A 581 22.49 -9.44 -4.48
C LYS A 581 22.43 -10.91 -4.01
N PRO A 582 23.50 -11.70 -4.21
CA PRO A 582 23.59 -13.08 -3.68
C PRO A 582 23.43 -13.20 -2.16
N ASN A 583 23.73 -12.15 -1.39
CA ASN A 583 23.64 -12.10 0.07
C ASN A 583 22.34 -11.46 0.60
N GLU A 584 21.41 -11.09 -0.28
CA GLU A 584 20.15 -10.42 0.08
C GLU A 584 18.95 -11.37 -0.10
N ILE A 585 17.98 -11.32 0.81
CA ILE A 585 16.77 -12.15 0.80
C ILE A 585 15.54 -11.27 1.08
N PRO A 586 14.42 -11.41 0.32
CA PRO A 586 13.16 -10.76 0.64
C PRO A 586 12.39 -11.60 1.66
N LEU A 587 12.45 -11.19 2.93
CA LEU A 587 11.79 -11.86 4.05
C LEU A 587 10.45 -11.19 4.35
N THR A 588 9.40 -11.99 4.54
CA THR A 588 8.12 -11.53 5.09
C THR A 588 8.21 -11.69 6.61
N VAL A 589 8.65 -10.63 7.29
CA VAL A 589 8.75 -10.55 8.75
C VAL A 589 8.09 -9.25 9.19
N THR A 590 7.27 -9.27 10.23
CA THR A 590 6.45 -8.09 10.55
C THR A 590 7.23 -6.95 11.16
N SER A 591 8.01 -7.19 12.22
CA SER A 591 8.98 -6.20 12.74
C SER A 591 10.39 -6.69 12.46
N PHE A 592 11.34 -5.77 12.18
CA PHE A 592 12.76 -6.14 12.15
C PHE A 592 13.32 -6.10 13.57
N PRO A 593 13.77 -7.23 14.16
CA PRO A 593 14.10 -7.30 15.59
C PRO A 593 15.15 -6.30 16.08
N LEU A 594 16.11 -5.96 15.21
CA LEU A 594 17.25 -5.09 15.51
C LEU A 594 17.10 -3.65 14.96
N LEU A 595 15.89 -3.25 14.56
CA LEU A 595 15.63 -1.89 14.08
C LEU A 595 15.93 -0.87 15.18
N GLY A 596 16.82 0.10 14.95
CA GLY A 596 17.12 1.15 15.93
C GLY A 596 17.87 0.70 17.18
N VAL A 597 18.70 -0.35 17.07
CA VAL A 597 19.74 -0.67 18.06
C VAL A 597 21.01 0.17 17.84
N PRO A 598 21.87 0.38 18.85
CA PRO A 598 23.19 0.97 18.63
C PRO A 598 24.07 0.12 17.71
N GLY A 599 24.68 0.74 16.70
CA GLY A 599 25.53 0.07 15.72
C GLY A 599 24.79 -0.35 14.43
N PRO A 600 25.42 -1.19 13.57
CA PRO A 600 24.93 -1.45 12.22
C PRO A 600 23.72 -2.39 12.17
N PHE A 601 22.55 -1.82 11.91
CA PHE A 601 21.32 -2.56 11.57
C PHE A 601 20.85 -2.37 10.10
N THR A 602 21.58 -1.58 9.30
CA THR A 602 21.33 -1.37 7.86
C THR A 602 22.59 -1.57 7.01
N GLU A 603 22.43 -1.92 5.74
CA GLU A 603 23.49 -1.88 4.71
C GLU A 603 23.14 -0.84 3.61
N PRO A 604 23.97 0.21 3.42
CA PRO A 604 25.03 0.67 4.31
C PRO A 604 24.47 1.22 5.65
N TYR A 605 25.34 1.37 6.64
CA TYR A 605 24.99 1.95 7.93
C TYR A 605 25.02 3.48 7.90
N PHE A 606 24.06 4.11 8.58
CA PHE A 606 23.97 5.55 8.80
C PHE A 606 23.69 5.86 10.28
N ASP A 607 24.25 6.95 10.78
CA ASP A 607 24.10 7.38 12.17
C ASP A 607 22.81 8.22 12.36
N PRO A 608 21.97 7.95 13.39
CA PRO A 608 20.73 8.69 13.63
C PRO A 608 20.91 10.18 14.00
N VAL A 609 22.14 10.66 14.19
CA VAL A 609 22.42 12.07 14.49
C VAL A 609 21.88 13.04 13.44
N ASP A 610 21.76 12.70 12.15
CA ASP A 610 21.32 13.62 11.08
C ASP A 610 19.89 13.35 10.52
N ALA A 611 19.03 12.76 11.36
CA ALA A 611 17.62 12.46 11.08
C ALA A 611 16.71 13.71 10.98
N LYS A 612 16.74 14.41 9.84
CA LYS A 612 16.06 15.69 9.58
C LYS A 612 14.53 15.64 9.63
N SER A 613 13.89 14.59 9.12
CA SER A 613 12.43 14.50 9.11
C SER A 613 11.89 14.03 10.47
N SER A 614 12.44 12.94 11.01
CA SER A 614 11.98 12.31 12.24
C SER A 614 12.50 12.93 13.54
N HIS A 615 13.66 13.59 13.51
CA HIS A 615 14.46 13.93 14.70
C HIS A 615 14.81 12.68 15.57
N SER A 616 14.91 11.52 14.91
CA SER A 616 15.25 10.19 15.42
C SER A 616 16.33 10.16 16.51
N LEU A 617 16.07 9.67 17.74
CA LEU A 617 17.14 9.19 18.63
C LEU A 617 17.81 7.91 18.11
N PHE A 618 17.13 7.14 17.25
CA PHE A 618 17.52 5.80 16.81
C PHE A 618 17.42 5.60 15.28
N LEU A 619 16.46 6.28 14.66
CA LEU A 619 16.13 6.41 13.24
C LEU A 619 17.06 7.29 12.35
N PRO A 620 18.07 6.82 11.57
CA PRO A 620 18.70 7.68 10.56
C PRO A 620 17.73 8.08 9.43
N GLU A 621 17.99 9.21 8.76
CA GLU A 621 17.11 9.74 7.71
C GLU A 621 16.97 8.76 6.54
N GLU A 622 18.10 8.16 6.14
CA GLU A 622 18.25 7.28 4.98
C GLU A 622 17.46 5.97 5.08
N ILE A 623 16.88 5.68 6.25
CA ILE A 623 15.96 4.56 6.44
C ILE A 623 14.59 4.82 5.78
N THR A 624 14.24 6.09 5.59
CA THR A 624 13.00 6.52 4.94
C THR A 624 13.17 6.39 3.44
N ASN A 625 12.13 5.92 2.76
CA ASN A 625 12.07 5.89 1.30
C ASN A 625 12.30 7.30 0.73
N PRO A 626 13.23 7.49 -0.24
CA PRO A 626 13.62 8.80 -0.74
C PRO A 626 12.53 9.53 -1.53
N HIS A 627 11.39 8.89 -1.83
CA HIS A 627 10.28 9.60 -2.43
C HIS A 627 9.66 10.61 -1.44
N VAL A 628 9.59 11.87 -1.86
CA VAL A 628 9.29 13.05 -1.02
C VAL A 628 8.04 12.92 -0.12
N ARG A 629 7.04 12.14 -0.54
CA ARG A 629 5.84 11.80 0.27
C ARG A 629 6.20 11.31 1.68
N PHE A 630 7.20 10.43 1.85
CA PHE A 630 7.46 9.76 3.13
C PHE A 630 8.25 10.62 4.14
N PRO A 631 9.32 11.36 3.74
CA PRO A 631 9.96 12.34 4.62
C PRO A 631 9.03 13.50 4.98
N THR A 632 8.22 14.01 4.04
CA THR A 632 7.21 15.04 4.33
C THR A 632 6.17 14.54 5.33
N LEU A 633 5.62 13.33 5.15
CA LEU A 633 4.66 12.74 6.08
C LEU A 633 5.26 12.61 7.49
N THR A 634 6.50 12.12 7.59
CA THR A 634 7.25 12.01 8.85
C THR A 634 7.42 13.37 9.54
N ALA A 635 7.88 14.39 8.80
CA ALA A 635 8.11 15.73 9.32
C ALA A 635 6.80 16.44 9.72
N ASN A 636 5.76 16.34 8.89
CA ASN A 636 4.48 17.02 9.11
C ASN A 636 3.69 16.40 10.27
N ILE A 637 3.78 15.10 10.52
CA ILE A 637 3.23 14.47 11.74
C ILE A 637 3.88 15.05 12.99
N ARG A 638 5.22 15.10 13.05
CA ARG A 638 5.97 15.67 14.20
C ARG A 638 5.64 17.15 14.41
N GLN A 639 5.64 17.95 13.33
CA GLN A 639 5.31 19.38 13.39
C GLN A 639 3.84 19.64 13.78
N ARG A 640 2.89 18.80 13.34
CA ARG A 640 1.48 18.89 13.76
C ARG A 640 1.31 18.52 15.23
N ARG A 641 1.94 17.43 15.67
CA ARG A 641 1.89 16.91 17.05
C ARG A 641 2.57 17.86 18.05
N GLY A 642 3.50 18.72 17.57
CA GLY A 642 4.28 19.65 18.39
C GLY A 642 5.33 18.98 19.28
N SER A 643 5.63 17.72 19.01
CA SER A 643 6.55 16.82 19.71
C SER A 643 6.82 15.60 18.84
N LYS A 644 7.82 14.77 19.16
CA LYS A 644 7.98 13.48 18.46
C LYS A 644 6.81 12.55 18.76
N VAL A 645 6.60 11.59 17.87
CA VAL A 645 5.77 10.42 18.21
C VAL A 645 6.43 9.67 19.37
N ALA A 646 5.62 9.11 20.27
CA ALA A 646 6.11 8.45 21.47
C ALA A 646 5.38 7.13 21.64
N ILE A 647 6.10 6.04 21.41
CA ILE A 647 5.62 4.67 21.51
C ILE A 647 6.36 4.03 22.68
N ASN A 648 5.62 3.41 23.59
CA ASN A 648 6.16 2.67 24.72
C ASN A 648 5.48 1.28 24.74
N LEU A 649 6.24 0.23 24.43
CA LEU A 649 5.76 -1.15 24.59
C LEU A 649 6.24 -1.70 25.95
N PRO A 650 5.43 -2.46 26.70
CA PRO A 650 5.92 -3.11 27.91
C PRO A 650 7.08 -4.06 27.57
N ILE A 651 8.14 -4.06 28.38
CA ILE A 651 9.26 -5.02 28.19
C ILE A 651 8.92 -6.37 28.81
N PHE A 652 9.30 -7.47 28.14
CA PHE A 652 9.21 -8.80 28.72
C PHE A 652 10.19 -8.94 29.90
N PHE A 653 9.68 -9.38 31.04
CA PHE A 653 10.46 -9.52 32.26
C PHE A 653 10.97 -10.94 32.50
N ASP A 654 12.05 -11.30 31.81
CA ASP A 654 12.88 -12.44 32.21
C ASP A 654 13.56 -12.20 33.58
N SER A 655 14.05 -13.29 34.17
CA SER A 655 14.90 -13.44 35.34
C SER A 655 15.98 -12.37 35.52
N ASN A 656 16.55 -11.88 34.41
CA ASN A 656 17.64 -10.89 34.42
C ASN A 656 17.22 -9.49 33.91
N THR A 657 15.96 -9.28 33.51
CA THR A 657 15.48 -7.95 33.11
C THR A 657 15.48 -7.01 34.33
N PRO A 658 16.19 -5.86 34.30
CA PRO A 658 16.24 -4.93 35.43
C PRO A 658 14.85 -4.44 35.87
N ARG A 659 14.67 -4.19 37.17
CA ARG A 659 13.41 -3.69 37.76
C ARG A 659 13.69 -2.47 38.64
N PRO A 660 13.28 -1.24 38.24
CA PRO A 660 12.67 -0.91 36.96
C PRO A 660 13.66 -1.10 35.79
N PHE A 661 13.13 -1.40 34.60
CA PHE A 661 13.91 -1.31 33.37
C PHE A 661 13.94 0.15 32.91
N VAL A 662 15.14 0.63 32.58
CA VAL A 662 15.37 1.92 31.92
C VAL A 662 16.37 1.61 30.81
N ASP A 663 15.98 1.88 29.56
CA ASP A 663 16.77 1.49 28.39
C ASP A 663 18.14 2.20 28.37
N PRO A 664 19.26 1.46 28.52
CA PRO A 664 20.60 2.04 28.54
C PRO A 664 21.06 2.54 27.17
N THR A 665 20.32 2.26 26.10
CA THR A 665 20.67 2.67 24.72
C THR A 665 20.11 4.04 24.33
N ILE A 666 19.29 4.67 25.18
CA ILE A 666 18.78 6.04 24.96
C ILE A 666 19.93 7.04 25.17
N PRO A 667 20.26 7.91 24.19
CA PRO A 667 21.34 8.88 24.34
C PRO A 667 20.87 10.12 25.14
N TRP A 668 20.72 9.97 26.46
CA TRP A 668 20.15 10.94 27.41
C TRP A 668 20.80 12.33 27.46
N ASP A 669 21.99 12.48 26.88
CA ASP A 669 22.76 13.72 26.80
C ASP A 669 22.78 14.34 25.39
N ARG A 670 22.02 13.78 24.42
CA ARG A 670 21.87 14.39 23.09
C ARG A 670 21.08 15.70 23.20
N ASN A 671 21.55 16.72 22.49
CA ASN A 671 20.94 18.05 22.44
C ASN A 671 21.22 18.71 21.08
N LYS A 672 20.83 18.01 20.00
CA LYS A 672 20.94 18.50 18.61
C LYS A 672 19.61 19.03 18.09
N TYR A 673 18.51 18.37 18.46
CA TYR A 673 17.16 18.81 18.15
C TYR A 673 16.45 19.25 19.43
N SER A 674 15.52 20.20 19.30
CA SER A 674 14.66 20.67 20.40
C SER A 674 13.96 19.51 21.12
N GLU A 675 13.55 18.50 20.37
CA GLU A 675 12.79 17.33 20.85
C GLU A 675 13.66 16.24 21.51
N ASP A 676 14.99 16.42 21.62
CA ASP A 676 15.87 15.40 22.21
C ASP A 676 15.59 15.14 23.70
N HIS A 677 15.25 16.21 24.44
CA HIS A 677 14.95 16.12 25.87
C HIS A 677 13.61 15.43 26.19
N GLU A 678 12.70 15.25 25.22
CA GLU A 678 11.36 14.68 25.45
C GLU A 678 11.42 13.29 26.13
N ALA A 679 12.40 12.46 25.76
CA ALA A 679 12.60 11.14 26.37
C ALA A 679 12.88 11.24 27.87
N LYS A 680 13.68 12.22 28.28
CA LYS A 680 14.10 12.51 29.67
C LYS A 680 12.98 13.16 30.49
N ASP A 681 12.15 13.95 29.83
CA ASP A 681 11.01 14.67 30.43
C ASP A 681 9.74 13.79 30.52
N GLY A 682 9.86 12.48 30.26
CA GLY A 682 8.84 11.48 30.53
C GLY A 682 8.16 10.85 29.32
N ALA A 683 8.60 11.15 28.08
CA ALA A 683 8.09 10.45 26.90
C ALA A 683 8.57 8.99 26.82
N ALA A 684 9.74 8.67 27.41
CA ALA A 684 10.21 7.31 27.62
C ALA A 684 9.79 6.82 29.01
N LEU A 685 8.96 5.77 29.07
CA LEU A 685 8.44 5.24 30.32
C LEU A 685 9.37 4.17 30.91
N PRO A 686 9.62 4.16 32.23
CA PRO A 686 10.22 3.00 32.89
C PRO A 686 9.43 1.73 32.62
N ASN A 687 10.10 0.58 32.56
CA ASN A 687 9.53 -0.73 32.22
C ASN A 687 9.02 -0.86 30.78
N HIS A 688 9.40 0.04 29.87
CA HIS A 688 8.98 0.01 28.48
C HIS A 688 10.15 0.13 27.50
N ILE A 689 9.99 -0.48 26.32
CA ILE A 689 10.81 -0.26 25.13
C ILE A 689 10.29 1.04 24.47
N TYR A 690 11.12 2.08 24.48
CA TYR A 690 10.79 3.38 23.92
C TYR A 690 11.19 3.49 22.44
N MET A 691 10.28 4.02 21.61
CA MET A 691 10.43 4.24 20.17
C MET A 691 9.85 5.61 19.80
N ASP A 692 10.59 6.43 19.05
CA ASP A 692 10.32 7.86 18.85
C ASP A 692 10.16 8.31 17.39
N ALA A 693 9.92 7.38 16.47
CA ALA A 693 9.90 7.63 15.02
C ALA A 693 8.80 6.87 14.27
N MET A 694 8.32 7.48 13.18
CA MET A 694 7.36 6.86 12.25
C MET A 694 7.87 5.54 11.67
N GLY A 695 9.17 5.45 11.37
CA GLY A 695 9.81 4.24 10.84
C GLY A 695 9.86 3.03 11.77
N PHE A 696 9.50 3.15 13.06
CA PHE A 696 9.28 1.97 13.90
C PHE A 696 7.94 1.29 13.60
N GLY A 697 6.92 2.05 13.20
CA GLY A 697 5.61 1.50 12.88
C GLY A 697 5.41 1.27 11.39
N MET A 698 5.53 2.33 10.58
CA MET A 698 5.41 2.23 9.12
C MET A 698 6.63 1.57 8.45
N GLY A 699 7.66 1.22 9.21
CA GLY A 699 8.72 0.29 8.78
C GLY A 699 8.38 -1.19 8.98
N CYS A 700 7.21 -1.52 9.52
CA CYS A 700 6.75 -2.90 9.69
C CYS A 700 6.01 -3.41 8.46
N CYS A 701 6.02 -4.72 8.23
CA CYS A 701 5.31 -5.38 7.15
C CYS A 701 4.02 -6.08 7.61
N CYS A 702 3.02 -6.13 6.73
CA CYS A 702 1.75 -6.82 6.94
C CYS A 702 1.20 -7.56 5.70
N LEU A 703 0.10 -8.28 5.92
CA LEU A 703 -0.71 -8.93 4.89
C LEU A 703 -2.06 -8.19 4.83
N GLN A 704 -2.38 -7.61 3.68
CA GLN A 704 -3.65 -6.91 3.47
C GLN A 704 -4.45 -7.59 2.34
N LEU A 705 -5.78 -7.48 2.38
CA LEU A 705 -6.68 -8.07 1.38
C LEU A 705 -7.71 -7.05 0.91
N THR A 706 -7.73 -6.72 -0.38
CA THR A 706 -8.76 -5.87 -0.98
C THR A 706 -9.82 -6.74 -1.67
N PHE A 707 -11.10 -6.52 -1.35
CA PHE A 707 -12.28 -7.20 -1.90
C PHE A 707 -13.16 -6.19 -2.66
N GLN A 708 -13.65 -6.53 -3.85
CA GLN A 708 -14.73 -5.81 -4.55
C GLN A 708 -16.07 -6.50 -4.28
N ALA A 709 -17.08 -5.73 -3.91
CA ALA A 709 -18.44 -6.23 -3.69
C ALA A 709 -19.35 -5.98 -4.89
N CYS A 710 -20.42 -6.78 -5.01
CA CYS A 710 -21.40 -6.72 -6.10
C CYS A 710 -22.11 -5.37 -6.25
N HIS A 711 -22.20 -4.61 -5.15
CA HIS A 711 -22.70 -3.23 -5.06
C HIS A 711 -22.34 -2.60 -3.70
N VAL A 712 -22.64 -1.31 -3.53
CA VAL A 712 -22.33 -0.55 -2.30
C VAL A 712 -22.97 -1.11 -1.02
N GLY A 713 -24.12 -1.79 -1.13
CA GLY A 713 -24.81 -2.41 0.01
C GLY A 713 -24.05 -3.62 0.56
N ASP A 714 -23.67 -4.54 -0.33
CA ASP A 714 -22.82 -5.67 0.03
C ASP A 714 -21.45 -5.21 0.55
N ALA A 715 -20.85 -4.15 -0.02
CA ALA A 715 -19.59 -3.59 0.49
C ALA A 715 -19.73 -3.13 1.96
N ARG A 716 -20.78 -2.36 2.28
CA ARG A 716 -21.05 -1.87 3.64
C ARG A 716 -21.34 -3.03 4.61
N ARG A 717 -22.11 -4.04 4.17
CA ARG A 717 -22.41 -5.23 4.97
C ARG A 717 -21.18 -6.12 5.21
N MET A 718 -20.31 -6.27 4.21
CA MET A 718 -19.05 -7.01 4.33
C MET A 718 -18.06 -6.31 5.26
N TYR A 719 -17.89 -4.99 5.11
CA TYR A 719 -17.10 -4.15 6.02
C TYR A 719 -17.57 -4.33 7.47
N ASP A 720 -18.87 -4.17 7.73
CA ASP A 720 -19.44 -4.30 9.07
C ASP A 720 -19.21 -5.68 9.69
N CYS A 721 -19.46 -6.75 8.94
CA CYS A 721 -19.31 -8.11 9.47
C CYS A 721 -17.84 -8.50 9.70
N LEU A 722 -16.88 -7.83 9.05
CA LEU A 722 -15.45 -8.09 9.26
C LEU A 722 -14.85 -7.30 10.45
N ILE A 723 -15.52 -6.26 10.96
CA ILE A 723 -15.01 -5.45 12.11
C ILE A 723 -14.66 -6.33 13.34
N PRO A 724 -15.50 -7.27 13.80
CA PRO A 724 -15.17 -8.15 14.92
C PRO A 724 -14.07 -9.18 14.61
N ILE A 725 -13.85 -9.47 13.32
CA ILE A 725 -12.82 -10.42 12.85
C ILE A 725 -11.43 -9.75 12.83
N GLY A 726 -11.37 -8.43 12.66
CA GLY A 726 -10.15 -7.62 12.71
C GLY A 726 -9.22 -7.92 13.90
N PRO A 727 -9.66 -7.74 15.17
CA PRO A 727 -8.82 -8.02 16.34
C PRO A 727 -8.54 -9.53 16.54
N ILE A 728 -9.45 -10.41 16.11
CA ILE A 728 -9.26 -11.86 16.21
C ILE A 728 -8.11 -12.30 15.29
N LEU A 729 -8.09 -11.83 14.05
CA LEU A 729 -7.00 -12.18 13.12
C LEU A 729 -5.71 -11.42 13.41
N LEU A 730 -5.75 -10.22 13.99
CA LEU A 730 -4.55 -9.58 14.53
C LEU A 730 -3.86 -10.49 15.57
N ALA A 731 -4.63 -11.03 16.53
CA ALA A 731 -4.10 -11.91 17.56
C ALA A 731 -3.70 -13.30 17.02
N LEU A 732 -4.46 -13.87 16.06
CA LEU A 732 -4.17 -15.18 15.48
C LEU A 732 -2.94 -15.17 14.54
N THR A 733 -2.58 -14.02 13.99
CA THR A 733 -1.43 -13.86 13.08
C THR A 733 -0.19 -13.28 13.76
N ALA A 734 -0.21 -13.07 15.09
CA ALA A 734 0.82 -12.38 15.86
C ALA A 734 2.27 -12.80 15.50
N ALA A 735 3.07 -11.85 15.02
CA ALA A 735 4.38 -12.11 14.41
C ALA A 735 5.44 -11.03 14.71
N SER A 736 5.25 -10.23 15.76
CA SER A 736 6.17 -9.14 16.14
C SER A 736 6.45 -8.98 17.64
N PRO A 737 7.02 -10.00 18.32
CA PRO A 737 7.37 -9.94 19.74
C PRO A 737 8.71 -9.23 20.08
N ILE A 738 9.50 -8.80 19.10
CA ILE A 738 10.83 -8.20 19.32
C ILE A 738 10.92 -6.79 18.71
N TRP A 739 11.42 -5.84 19.50
CA TRP A 739 11.53 -4.42 19.16
C TRP A 739 12.81 -3.82 19.73
N ARG A 740 13.59 -3.11 18.91
CA ARG A 740 14.87 -2.46 19.31
C ARG A 740 15.83 -3.40 20.06
N GLY A 741 15.88 -4.67 19.69
CA GLY A 741 16.72 -5.70 20.32
C GLY A 741 16.20 -6.27 21.63
N TYR A 742 15.00 -5.88 22.07
CA TYR A 742 14.36 -6.35 23.31
C TYR A 742 13.08 -7.16 23.02
N LEU A 743 12.81 -8.18 23.83
CA LEU A 743 11.51 -8.86 23.85
C LEU A 743 10.46 -7.93 24.49
N ALA A 744 9.32 -7.76 23.84
CA ALA A 744 8.17 -7.05 24.38
C ALA A 744 7.20 -8.02 25.07
N ASP A 745 6.38 -7.50 25.98
CA ASP A 745 5.26 -8.22 26.60
C ASP A 745 3.97 -8.11 25.74
N VAL A 746 4.15 -8.03 24.40
CA VAL A 746 3.11 -7.99 23.36
C VAL A 746 3.64 -8.57 22.04
N ASP A 747 2.80 -9.31 21.32
CA ASP A 747 3.21 -10.06 20.12
C ASP A 747 2.81 -9.40 18.77
N CYS A 748 2.14 -8.24 18.80
CA CYS A 748 1.49 -7.62 17.63
C CYS A 748 1.91 -6.16 17.39
N ARG A 749 2.10 -5.78 16.12
CA ARG A 749 2.61 -4.45 15.70
C ARG A 749 1.64 -3.29 15.92
N TRP A 750 0.35 -3.58 16.08
CA TRP A 750 -0.73 -2.62 15.84
C TRP A 750 -0.57 -1.32 16.64
N ASN A 751 -0.22 -1.44 17.92
CA ASN A 751 -0.03 -0.31 18.82
C ASN A 751 1.23 0.51 18.50
N VAL A 752 2.27 -0.11 17.93
CA VAL A 752 3.47 0.59 17.43
C VAL A 752 3.10 1.43 16.22
N ILE A 753 2.40 0.86 15.23
CA ILE A 753 2.01 1.62 14.04
C ILE A 753 1.03 2.74 14.40
N ALA A 754 0.05 2.45 15.25
CA ALA A 754 -0.89 3.43 15.81
C ALA A 754 -0.18 4.64 16.43
N GLY A 755 0.82 4.40 17.28
CA GLY A 755 1.63 5.47 17.89
C GLY A 755 2.57 6.17 16.90
N SER A 756 3.13 5.45 15.93
CA SER A 756 4.13 5.94 14.96
C SER A 756 3.62 7.04 14.02
N VAL A 757 2.30 7.11 13.81
CA VAL A 757 1.63 8.16 13.04
C VAL A 757 0.54 8.89 13.83
N ASP A 758 0.61 8.85 15.16
CA ASP A 758 -0.31 9.60 16.03
C ASP A 758 0.00 11.10 15.97
N ASP A 759 -0.68 11.80 15.09
CA ASP A 759 -0.50 13.22 14.80
C ASP A 759 -1.15 14.17 15.83
N ARG A 760 -1.82 13.62 16.87
CA ARG A 760 -2.66 14.40 17.78
C ARG A 760 -1.88 15.36 18.68
N THR A 761 -2.33 16.61 18.74
CA THR A 761 -1.84 17.59 19.72
C THR A 761 -2.15 17.15 21.15
N GLU A 762 -1.54 17.79 22.15
CA GLU A 762 -1.87 17.57 23.55
C GLU A 762 -3.33 17.95 23.89
N GLU A 763 -3.94 18.90 23.15
CA GLU A 763 -5.35 19.24 23.33
C GLU A 763 -6.26 18.16 22.75
N GLU A 764 -5.95 17.64 21.55
CA GLU A 764 -6.70 16.54 20.93
C GLU A 764 -6.59 15.24 21.74
N ARG A 765 -5.45 15.01 22.39
CA ARG A 765 -5.24 13.91 23.38
C ARG A 765 -5.89 14.18 24.74
N GLY A 766 -6.45 15.36 24.99
CA GLY A 766 -7.07 15.73 26.28
C GLY A 766 -6.09 15.98 27.43
N LEU A 767 -4.79 16.07 27.15
CA LEU A 767 -3.74 16.40 28.13
C LEU A 767 -3.75 17.90 28.47
N LYS A 768 -4.22 18.75 27.54
CA LYS A 768 -4.44 20.19 27.74
C LYS A 768 -5.89 20.56 27.37
N PRO A 769 -6.49 21.61 27.99
CA PRO A 769 -7.83 22.05 27.63
C PRO A 769 -7.87 22.55 26.18
N LEU A 770 -8.91 22.14 25.43
CA LEU A 770 -9.14 22.51 24.04
C LEU A 770 -9.24 24.04 23.87
N LYS A 771 -8.39 24.63 23.00
CA LYS A 771 -8.39 26.06 22.67
C LYS A 771 -8.16 26.31 21.18
N GLU A 772 -7.08 25.75 20.65
CA GLU A 772 -6.63 25.91 19.26
C GLU A 772 -7.08 24.74 18.38
N SER A 773 -7.22 23.56 18.98
CA SER A 773 -7.60 22.33 18.27
C SER A 773 -9.14 22.22 18.16
N ARG A 774 -9.64 21.59 17.10
CA ARG A 774 -11.08 21.57 16.78
C ARG A 774 -11.89 20.51 17.55
N PHE A 775 -11.25 19.41 17.97
CA PHE A 775 -11.93 18.24 18.54
C PHE A 775 -11.10 17.60 19.65
N LEU A 776 -11.75 16.93 20.61
CA LEU A 776 -11.11 15.90 21.42
C LEU A 776 -11.12 14.59 20.61
N ILE A 777 -9.96 13.96 20.39
CA ILE A 777 -9.83 12.82 19.48
C ILE A 777 -9.31 11.60 20.27
N PRO A 778 -10.16 10.60 20.57
CA PRO A 778 -9.81 9.53 21.51
C PRO A 778 -8.69 8.61 21.00
N LYS A 779 -8.47 8.54 19.69
CA LYS A 779 -7.63 7.54 19.02
C LYS A 779 -6.70 8.16 17.97
N SER A 780 -5.63 7.45 17.62
CA SER A 780 -4.73 7.83 16.51
C SER A 780 -5.48 7.80 15.16
N ARG A 781 -4.90 8.39 14.11
CA ARG A 781 -5.40 8.24 12.73
C ARG A 781 -5.06 6.88 12.12
N TYR A 782 -4.18 6.12 12.77
CA TYR A 782 -4.02 4.68 12.58
C TYR A 782 -4.55 3.97 13.83
N ASP A 783 -5.70 3.29 13.76
CA ASP A 783 -6.35 2.64 14.92
C ASP A 783 -7.48 1.70 14.45
N SER A 784 -8.20 1.00 15.34
CA SER A 784 -9.40 0.23 14.99
C SER A 784 -10.47 1.03 14.20
N VAL A 785 -11.39 0.35 13.52
CA VAL A 785 -12.62 0.99 13.00
C VAL A 785 -13.41 1.68 14.12
N ASP A 786 -14.11 2.77 13.78
CA ASP A 786 -14.87 3.61 14.71
C ASP A 786 -16.40 3.60 14.53
N LEU A 787 -16.94 3.00 13.47
CA LEU A 787 -18.37 2.96 13.22
C LEU A 787 -18.77 1.80 12.30
N TYR A 788 -19.86 1.10 12.62
CA TYR A 788 -20.59 0.22 11.69
C TYR A 788 -21.43 1.06 10.72
N ILE A 789 -21.23 0.86 9.41
CA ILE A 789 -21.71 1.72 8.34
C ILE A 789 -22.88 1.15 7.52
N SER A 790 -23.32 -0.09 7.71
CA SER A 790 -24.42 -0.67 6.93
C SER A 790 -25.80 -0.31 7.49
N THR A 791 -26.77 -0.13 6.59
CA THR A 791 -28.20 0.05 6.92
C THR A 791 -28.95 -1.29 7.10
N ASP A 792 -28.24 -2.38 7.37
CA ASP A 792 -28.80 -3.68 7.73
C ASP A 792 -29.71 -3.56 8.97
N SER A 793 -30.89 -4.17 8.95
CA SER A 793 -31.85 -4.10 10.07
C SER A 793 -31.37 -4.76 11.36
N ARG A 794 -30.24 -5.49 11.30
CA ARG A 794 -29.54 -6.05 12.45
C ARG A 794 -28.49 -5.10 13.03
N ASN A 795 -28.07 -4.06 12.31
CA ASN A 795 -27.19 -3.01 12.83
C ASN A 795 -28.00 -2.09 13.76
N ARG A 796 -27.98 -2.38 15.06
CA ARG A 796 -28.74 -1.61 16.05
C ARG A 796 -27.93 -0.41 16.55
N PRO A 797 -28.56 0.73 16.90
CA PRO A 797 -27.85 1.91 17.39
C PRO A 797 -26.94 1.63 18.61
N GLU A 798 -27.30 0.68 19.46
CA GLU A 798 -26.53 0.30 20.65
C GLU A 798 -25.22 -0.44 20.33
N TYR A 799 -24.94 -0.75 19.06
CA TYR A 799 -23.66 -1.33 18.65
C TYR A 799 -22.59 -0.29 18.30
N ASN A 800 -22.98 0.96 18.07
CA ASN A 800 -22.05 2.09 17.89
C ASN A 800 -21.94 2.87 19.21
N ASP A 801 -21.35 2.23 20.22
CA ASP A 801 -21.34 2.67 21.62
C ASP A 801 -20.11 3.48 22.05
N ASN A 802 -19.20 3.78 21.11
CA ASN A 802 -18.01 4.59 21.32
C ASN A 802 -18.25 6.10 21.13
N PRO A 803 -17.48 6.98 21.80
CA PRO A 803 -17.39 8.38 21.43
C PRO A 803 -16.86 8.55 20.00
N LEU A 804 -17.68 9.11 19.11
CA LEU A 804 -17.36 9.41 17.73
C LEU A 804 -17.36 10.93 17.48
N PRO A 805 -16.22 11.63 17.56
CA PRO A 805 -16.13 13.01 17.10
C PRO A 805 -16.24 13.07 15.57
N TYR A 806 -17.08 13.94 15.02
CA TYR A 806 -17.22 14.15 13.58
C TYR A 806 -17.49 15.63 13.26
N ASP A 807 -17.18 16.07 12.04
CA ASP A 807 -17.48 17.43 11.59
C ASP A 807 -18.99 17.58 11.28
N GLU A 808 -19.70 18.39 12.08
CA GLU A 808 -21.14 18.61 11.92
C GLU A 808 -21.54 19.27 10.59
N ASN A 809 -20.67 20.11 10.01
CA ASN A 809 -20.95 20.79 8.74
C ASN A 809 -20.83 19.80 7.57
N ILE A 810 -19.79 18.96 7.61
CA ILE A 810 -19.61 17.86 6.64
C ILE A 810 -20.76 16.86 6.78
N TYR A 811 -21.15 16.49 8.00
CA TYR A 811 -22.28 15.60 8.25
C TYR A 811 -23.59 16.19 7.70
N GLY A 812 -23.92 17.43 8.05
CA GLY A 812 -25.11 18.13 7.56
C GLY A 812 -25.16 18.19 6.03
N ARG A 813 -24.01 18.42 5.38
CA ARG A 813 -23.86 18.42 3.93
C ARG A 813 -24.10 17.05 3.30
N LEU A 814 -23.48 15.99 3.82
CA LEU A 814 -23.66 14.62 3.32
C LEU A 814 -25.12 14.16 3.45
N ARG A 815 -25.76 14.46 4.59
CA ARG A 815 -27.19 14.16 4.81
C ARG A 815 -28.11 14.99 3.92
N GLY A 816 -27.79 16.27 3.71
CA GLY A 816 -28.50 17.14 2.76
C GLY A 816 -28.42 16.63 1.31
N HIS A 817 -27.36 15.89 0.98
CA HIS A 817 -27.17 15.24 -0.31
C HIS A 817 -27.78 13.82 -0.41
N GLY A 818 -28.60 13.42 0.57
CA GLY A 818 -29.35 12.15 0.54
C GLY A 818 -28.56 10.91 0.97
N ILE A 819 -27.32 11.05 1.46
CA ILE A 819 -26.60 9.94 2.12
C ILE A 819 -27.25 9.68 3.48
N ASP A 820 -27.31 8.42 3.91
CA ASP A 820 -27.86 8.01 5.19
C ASP A 820 -27.01 8.42 6.41
N ASP A 821 -27.57 8.23 7.61
CA ASP A 821 -26.96 8.65 8.88
C ASP A 821 -25.59 8.03 9.15
N LEU A 822 -25.44 6.72 8.92
CA LEU A 822 -24.24 5.98 9.29
C LEU A 822 -23.07 6.27 8.34
N LEU A 823 -23.33 6.23 7.03
CA LEU A 823 -22.28 6.53 6.05
C LEU A 823 -21.87 8.02 6.09
N ALA A 824 -22.81 8.94 6.36
CA ALA A 824 -22.47 10.34 6.56
C ALA A 824 -21.59 10.54 7.80
N LYS A 825 -21.89 9.88 8.93
CA LYS A 825 -21.06 9.93 10.15
C LYS A 825 -19.67 9.34 9.94
N HIS A 826 -19.55 8.22 9.22
CA HIS A 826 -18.26 7.62 8.89
C HIS A 826 -17.34 8.60 8.15
N VAL A 827 -17.82 9.18 7.03
CA VAL A 827 -17.02 10.15 6.27
C VAL A 827 -16.74 11.41 7.07
N SER A 828 -17.71 11.92 7.83
CA SER A 828 -17.51 13.11 8.69
C SER A 828 -16.55 12.87 9.86
N HIS A 829 -16.37 11.62 10.30
CA HIS A 829 -15.39 11.24 11.30
C HIS A 829 -13.97 11.21 10.71
N LEU A 830 -13.78 10.57 9.55
CA LEU A 830 -12.47 10.54 8.87
C LEU A 830 -11.92 11.96 8.61
N PHE A 831 -12.82 12.90 8.29
CA PHE A 831 -12.50 14.30 7.98
C PHE A 831 -12.26 15.22 9.19
N ILE A 832 -12.30 14.73 10.43
CA ILE A 832 -11.79 15.51 11.58
C ILE A 832 -10.27 15.73 11.47
N ARG A 833 -9.56 14.80 10.81
CA ARG A 833 -8.10 14.85 10.57
C ARG A 833 -7.73 15.98 9.61
N ASP A 834 -6.53 16.53 9.76
CA ASP A 834 -5.92 17.39 8.74
C ASP A 834 -5.22 16.53 7.66
N PRO A 835 -5.08 17.03 6.43
CA PRO A 835 -4.16 16.46 5.44
C PRO A 835 -2.71 16.62 5.92
N LEU A 836 -1.87 15.61 5.66
CA LEU A 836 -0.47 15.59 6.13
C LEU A 836 0.55 15.76 4.99
N VAL A 837 0.16 15.49 3.74
CA VAL A 837 1.00 15.69 2.55
C VAL A 837 0.12 16.36 1.50
N VAL A 838 0.39 17.62 1.18
CA VAL A 838 -0.27 18.37 0.11
C VAL A 838 0.80 18.78 -0.89
N PHE A 839 0.56 18.58 -2.19
CA PHE A 839 1.46 19.04 -3.24
C PHE A 839 0.91 20.33 -3.85
N THR A 840 1.79 21.29 -4.13
CA THR A 840 1.39 22.60 -4.69
C THR A 840 0.73 22.46 -6.06
N GLU A 841 1.19 21.52 -6.87
CA GLU A 841 0.64 21.21 -8.20
C GLU A 841 -0.74 20.55 -8.14
N THR A 842 -1.09 19.95 -7.00
CA THR A 842 -2.37 19.27 -6.76
C THR A 842 -3.22 20.00 -5.72
N LEU A 843 -3.16 21.33 -5.66
CA LEU A 843 -4.03 22.12 -4.78
C LEU A 843 -5.39 22.45 -5.43
N ASP A 844 -5.39 22.80 -6.72
CA ASP A 844 -6.58 23.24 -7.47
C ASP A 844 -6.70 22.50 -8.80
N GLN A 845 -7.78 21.74 -8.96
CA GLN A 845 -7.98 20.80 -10.07
C GLN A 845 -9.50 20.58 -10.33
N ASP A 846 -9.90 19.76 -11.31
CA ASP A 846 -11.28 19.46 -11.77
C ASP A 846 -12.07 18.43 -10.93
N ASP A 847 -13.16 18.89 -10.32
CA ASP A 847 -13.88 18.23 -9.24
C ASP A 847 -14.77 17.04 -9.64
N GLU A 848 -14.97 16.81 -10.93
CA GLU A 848 -15.87 15.76 -11.42
C GLU A 848 -15.14 14.43 -11.76
N HIS A 849 -13.79 14.46 -11.86
CA HIS A 849 -13.01 13.48 -12.62
C HIS A 849 -11.93 12.71 -11.84
N SER A 850 -11.88 12.80 -10.50
CA SER A 850 -10.80 12.22 -9.68
C SER A 850 -11.19 11.97 -8.20
N SER A 851 -10.32 11.35 -7.36
CA SER A 851 -10.53 10.79 -5.98
C SER A 851 -9.62 11.14 -4.73
N ASP A 852 -8.54 11.96 -4.76
CA ASP A 852 -7.48 12.08 -3.71
C ASP A 852 -7.35 13.33 -2.82
N HIS A 853 -8.21 14.35 -2.84
CA HIS A 853 -8.32 15.16 -1.61
C HIS A 853 -9.13 14.37 -0.55
N PHE A 854 -10.07 13.55 -1.03
CA PHE A 854 -10.70 12.47 -0.30
C PHE A 854 -9.66 11.41 0.08
N GLU A 855 -8.92 10.80 -0.86
CA GLU A 855 -7.81 9.89 -0.50
C GLU A 855 -6.65 10.57 0.26
N ASN A 856 -6.50 11.91 0.29
CA ASN A 856 -5.55 12.56 1.20
C ASN A 856 -5.92 12.25 2.65
N ILE A 857 -7.22 12.34 2.95
CA ILE A 857 -7.79 12.02 4.26
C ILE A 857 -8.00 10.50 4.41
N GLN A 858 -8.52 9.80 3.40
CA GLN A 858 -8.90 8.38 3.46
C GLN A 858 -7.69 7.43 3.40
N SER A 859 -6.68 7.70 2.55
CA SER A 859 -5.45 6.90 2.56
C SER A 859 -4.60 7.13 3.81
N THR A 860 -4.81 8.24 4.54
CA THR A 860 -4.13 8.57 5.81
C THR A 860 -5.03 8.46 7.06
N ASN A 861 -6.22 7.88 6.92
CA ASN A 861 -6.90 7.18 8.02
C ASN A 861 -6.67 5.69 7.78
N TRP A 862 -5.92 5.04 8.65
CA TRP A 862 -5.48 3.65 8.51
C TRP A 862 -6.21 2.79 9.55
N GLN A 863 -7.41 2.33 9.21
CA GLN A 863 -8.23 1.53 10.12
C GLN A 863 -7.97 0.01 10.00
N THR A 864 -8.51 -0.82 10.90
CA THR A 864 -8.43 -2.30 10.77
C THR A 864 -9.14 -2.82 9.51
N LEU A 865 -10.11 -2.05 9.01
CA LEU A 865 -10.71 -2.16 7.68
C LEU A 865 -10.79 -0.77 7.03
N ARG A 866 -10.79 -0.71 5.70
CA ARG A 866 -11.10 0.52 4.94
C ARG A 866 -12.21 0.26 3.94
N PHE A 867 -13.23 1.12 3.94
CA PHE A 867 -14.28 1.17 2.93
C PHE A 867 -13.80 2.05 1.76
N LYS A 868 -13.42 1.43 0.63
CA LYS A 868 -12.78 2.10 -0.51
C LYS A 868 -13.82 2.36 -1.61
N PRO A 869 -14.11 3.64 -1.96
CA PRO A 869 -14.94 3.95 -3.11
C PRO A 869 -14.33 3.44 -4.44
N PRO A 870 -15.15 3.41 -5.51
CA PRO A 870 -14.65 3.27 -6.87
C PRO A 870 -13.68 4.41 -7.23
N PRO A 871 -12.50 4.12 -7.83
CA PRO A 871 -11.68 5.14 -8.46
C PRO A 871 -12.38 5.69 -9.72
N PRO A 872 -12.42 7.01 -9.94
CA PRO A 872 -12.95 7.59 -11.17
C PRO A 872 -12.25 7.09 -12.43
N LYS A 873 -12.98 7.08 -13.55
CA LYS A 873 -12.55 6.58 -14.88
C LYS A 873 -12.24 5.08 -14.97
N SER A 874 -11.93 4.41 -13.85
CA SER A 874 -11.67 2.96 -13.79
C SER A 874 -12.93 2.10 -13.97
N SER A 875 -12.75 0.80 -14.22
CA SER A 875 -13.84 -0.19 -14.19
C SER A 875 -14.16 -0.73 -12.79
N ILE A 876 -13.40 -0.36 -11.76
CA ILE A 876 -13.43 -0.97 -10.42
C ILE A 876 -14.69 -0.54 -9.64
N GLY A 877 -15.24 -1.45 -8.84
CA GLY A 877 -16.45 -1.26 -8.02
C GLY A 877 -16.19 -0.79 -6.58
N TRP A 878 -17.21 -0.91 -5.73
CA TRP A 878 -17.11 -0.60 -4.30
C TRP A 878 -16.30 -1.68 -3.58
N ARG A 879 -15.31 -1.27 -2.78
CA ARG A 879 -14.31 -2.18 -2.18
C ARG A 879 -14.27 -2.12 -0.66
N VAL A 880 -13.81 -3.21 -0.06
CA VAL A 880 -13.48 -3.35 1.37
C VAL A 880 -12.08 -3.92 1.47
N GLU A 881 -11.23 -3.28 2.27
CA GLU A 881 -9.83 -3.66 2.47
C GLU A 881 -9.64 -4.12 3.93
N PHE A 882 -9.18 -5.35 4.14
CA PHE A 882 -8.91 -5.95 5.46
C PHE A 882 -7.42 -5.83 5.78
N ARG A 883 -7.08 -5.18 6.91
CA ARG A 883 -5.74 -4.60 7.14
C ARG A 883 -5.02 -5.07 8.40
N SER A 884 -5.65 -5.91 9.22
CA SER A 884 -5.17 -6.17 10.59
C SER A 884 -4.10 -7.27 10.69
N MET A 885 -4.05 -8.23 9.76
CA MET A 885 -3.15 -9.38 9.84
C MET A 885 -1.68 -8.97 9.82
N GLU A 886 -0.84 -9.66 10.59
CA GLU A 886 0.62 -9.55 10.49
C GLU A 886 1.10 -10.40 9.29
N VAL A 887 2.26 -10.08 8.70
CA VAL A 887 2.80 -10.87 7.58
C VAL A 887 3.52 -12.11 8.13
N GLN A 888 3.24 -13.27 7.55
CA GLN A 888 3.75 -14.56 8.00
C GLN A 888 5.05 -14.93 7.29
N MET A 889 5.84 -15.86 7.84
CA MET A 889 7.20 -16.11 7.34
C MET A 889 7.25 -16.88 6.01
N THR A 890 6.23 -17.69 5.70
CA THR A 890 6.11 -18.45 4.46
C THR A 890 5.00 -17.96 3.53
N ASP A 891 5.13 -18.24 2.24
CA ASP A 891 4.06 -17.98 1.26
C ASP A 891 2.78 -18.80 1.54
N PHE A 892 2.93 -20.00 2.15
CA PHE A 892 1.83 -20.88 2.53
C PHE A 892 0.96 -20.27 3.63
N GLU A 893 1.55 -19.79 4.73
CA GLU A 893 0.80 -19.19 5.84
C GLU A 893 0.05 -17.94 5.38
N ASN A 894 0.69 -17.06 4.60
CA ASN A 894 0.05 -15.86 4.05
C ASN A 894 -1.11 -16.23 3.10
N ALA A 895 -0.93 -17.23 2.23
CA ALA A 895 -1.99 -17.72 1.34
C ALA A 895 -3.15 -18.38 2.12
N ALA A 896 -2.85 -19.13 3.19
CA ALA A 896 -3.85 -19.77 4.03
C ALA A 896 -4.73 -18.75 4.75
N PHE A 897 -4.13 -17.71 5.36
CA PHE A 897 -4.90 -16.61 5.96
C PHE A 897 -5.67 -15.79 4.92
N ALA A 898 -5.07 -15.52 3.75
CA ALA A 898 -5.75 -14.85 2.64
C ALA A 898 -7.02 -15.60 2.19
N VAL A 899 -6.88 -16.89 1.85
CA VAL A 899 -7.98 -17.75 1.41
C VAL A 899 -9.01 -17.94 2.54
N PHE A 900 -8.60 -18.03 3.81
CA PHE A 900 -9.53 -18.11 4.94
C PHE A 900 -10.46 -16.89 5.00
N VAL A 901 -9.93 -15.66 4.92
CA VAL A 901 -10.76 -14.44 4.95
C VAL A 901 -11.67 -14.35 3.72
N VAL A 902 -11.22 -14.81 2.55
CA VAL A 902 -12.04 -14.87 1.32
C VAL A 902 -13.19 -15.86 1.45
N LEU A 903 -12.95 -17.04 2.02
CA LEU A 903 -14.01 -18.03 2.27
C LEU A 903 -14.97 -17.54 3.37
N LEU A 904 -14.45 -16.87 4.40
CA LEU A 904 -15.25 -16.29 5.49
C LEU A 904 -16.15 -15.14 5.01
N SER A 905 -15.64 -14.19 4.21
CA SER A 905 -16.44 -13.08 3.66
C SER A 905 -17.55 -13.59 2.73
N ARG A 906 -17.26 -14.61 1.92
CA ARG A 906 -18.26 -15.32 1.11
C ARG A 906 -19.30 -16.03 1.98
N ALA A 907 -18.89 -16.74 3.03
CA ALA A 907 -19.82 -17.40 3.95
C ALA A 907 -20.74 -16.39 4.66
N ILE A 908 -20.19 -15.27 5.15
CA ILE A 908 -20.93 -14.16 5.74
C ILE A 908 -22.00 -13.64 4.77
N LEU A 909 -21.62 -13.35 3.52
CA LEU A 909 -22.54 -12.84 2.51
C LEU A 909 -23.61 -13.87 2.16
N THR A 910 -23.21 -15.08 1.75
CA THR A 910 -24.08 -16.16 1.24
C THR A 910 -25.04 -16.72 2.29
N PHE A 911 -24.58 -17.05 3.50
CA PHE A 911 -25.45 -17.59 4.56
C PHE A 911 -26.16 -16.49 5.36
N ASN A 912 -26.05 -15.24 4.93
CA ASN A 912 -26.63 -14.07 5.57
C ASN A 912 -26.30 -13.96 7.08
N ILE A 913 -25.05 -14.24 7.45
CA ILE A 913 -24.61 -14.30 8.86
C ILE A 913 -24.66 -12.90 9.50
N ASN A 914 -24.85 -12.87 10.82
CA ASN A 914 -24.85 -11.68 11.67
C ASN A 914 -23.70 -11.74 12.69
N PHE A 915 -22.73 -10.82 12.59
CA PHE A 915 -21.63 -10.68 13.55
C PHE A 915 -21.68 -9.38 14.38
N TYR A 916 -22.77 -8.58 14.31
CA TYR A 916 -22.86 -7.32 15.04
C TYR A 916 -22.74 -7.50 16.57
N ILE A 917 -21.74 -6.84 17.16
CA ILE A 917 -21.50 -6.69 18.60
C ILE A 917 -21.21 -5.22 18.92
N PRO A 918 -21.37 -4.74 20.17
CA PRO A 918 -20.93 -3.40 20.55
C PRO A 918 -19.48 -3.15 20.16
N ILE A 919 -19.21 -2.09 19.40
CA ILE A 919 -17.90 -1.83 18.80
C ILE A 919 -16.82 -1.56 19.85
N SER A 920 -17.21 -1.12 21.05
CA SER A 920 -16.34 -1.14 22.25
C SER A 920 -15.65 -2.48 22.50
N LYS A 921 -16.27 -3.61 22.14
CA LYS A 921 -15.71 -4.97 22.26
C LYS A 921 -14.88 -5.41 21.05
N ALA A 922 -15.04 -4.74 19.91
CA ALA A 922 -14.24 -4.96 18.70
C ALA A 922 -12.99 -4.05 18.63
N ARG A 923 -12.82 -3.14 19.60
CA ARG A 923 -11.61 -2.33 19.75
C ARG A 923 -10.47 -3.19 20.27
N SER A 924 -9.40 -3.28 19.47
CA SER A 924 -8.08 -3.69 19.92
C SER A 924 -7.51 -2.62 20.86
N HIS A 925 -7.69 -2.83 22.16
CA HIS A 925 -6.89 -2.21 23.22
C HIS A 925 -6.28 -3.31 24.08
N PRO A 926 -5.09 -3.08 24.65
CA PRO A 926 -4.50 -3.99 25.66
C PRO A 926 -5.30 -3.98 26.97
#